data_AF-A0A0X3PEG3-F1
#
_entry.id   AF-A0A0X3PEG3-F1
#
_cell.length_a   1.000
_cell.length_b   1.000
_cell.length_c   1.000
_cell.angle_alpha   90.00
_cell.angle_beta   90.00
_cell.angle_gamma   90.00
#
_symmetry.space_group_name_H-M   'P 1'
#
loop_
_entity.id
_entity.type
_entity.pdbx_description
1 polymer ?
#
loop_
_entity_poly.entity_id
_entity_poly.type
_entity_poly.pdbx_seq_one_letter_code
_entity_poly.pdbx_strand_id
1 'polypeptide(L)'
;MCDVFTISRVKSEKVVTYVTPQGKEARVTREVYLSSDVPCRLSACNNEACHKGYVLPPEIRDILIVDGHYALSFWEVLEATDIKGIVVTLSSLNYAQQQASSRAVYNRIRACLNDPAQHCVLFDNEFHEKCFRQALPSESSLNYTTRLNWIAAQWYRQHLKGKVNVILLTENESVALEAAKKSRTANDLDDSVLVMNLATYLQTYHPKLTTVWQLYESLSASLKSTTTASEPAPVTSLRDDVALMSLPQVPSAGDVFPAHLPDAALLAGIRSGQFLRGIIRVSRFRSATEAVVALTDASALKHQAEVKDTEFASRSEIAINGIQYRNRAIDGDVVVVRLLPRQQWSSFSTNLAEAEAGAVETLATSMGTQMAAVGALEAGPPSKASMPCGFVVGIMSRNWRDYVCTFVQDESRPAPESAGWVVVTPWDRKIPRIRMFTTRPTQLAKERFIVRIDRWDTNSNYPHGHFVQSLGPIGDLETETQTILVEHGLLHRPFTDAQLQELKSYASDRKWKVDPKEVANRRDLRPPSVSGNKKSEGTLVFSIDPPGCQDVDDALSVRWLPANAEGRRRIQLGVHIADVTYFVKAGGNLDAEARRRSTSVYLADRRYDMLPGLLSGDICSLWSGVDRYAMSAIWELDPDSLEVLDVWFGRTVIRSSYKMTYEAAQKIADLKDVGTEETPKPDCILRQLGGKKGVGELVPELANVPDKKLLSSLGELYTALSILARIASSIRARRLERGGLELESIEVSIQFANPETRTGSLQDIIPKEPLEMHSTVAELMIFANHWIARCCLDAFPECSCLRRHPAPRSEFFEELKRCASSKGFRMSVDSNRALAASLEACNDTNDPEVNKILRQLATRAMTNALYFSSGAEDLTRDQFGHYGLALNLYTHFTSPIRRYADIVVHRVLMAALKKSAQCVAVEATDGQVVASTAAAAAARTELYEHEELAAICRHMNERHWAAQQAQRASIELFQALFFRDRPADDACRFAEGVICQLRGTNGFSVIVPRYGIRGNVFLRQPDGRVAWATGSGTEKAGATITWLPADSCEILRTTFIPDAGNTTGGLLSCDQLEVVRSDANGGKQVYRIFDHVMVHITVSSSTAHGLSLRLDLHARVPITAADSRQPKDGTTTAAVDLKVRADEEMIESVRAVNSARKRKRVGDGGDSDAAVTAAKLAMEGEFATEDEIAQQNALIAELHSASSSYHRFRKILATSAGGAEDDVVIPDV
;
A
#
# COMPACT_ATOMS: atom_id res chain seq x y z
N MET A 1 49.39 23.00 21.06
CA MET A 1 48.94 24.29 21.62
C MET A 1 47.48 24.10 22.01
N CYS A 2 47.18 24.10 23.31
CA CYS A 2 45.81 24.00 23.81
C CYS A 2 45.16 25.38 23.66
N ASP A 3 44.33 25.55 22.64
CA ASP A 3 43.53 26.75 22.52
C ASP A 3 42.49 26.77 23.65
N VAL A 4 42.70 27.69 24.58
CA VAL A 4 41.76 28.03 25.63
C VAL A 4 40.54 28.66 24.94
N PHE A 5 39.48 27.86 24.76
CA PHE A 5 38.19 28.36 24.30
C PHE A 5 37.65 29.36 25.33
N THR A 6 37.89 30.64 25.08
CA THR A 6 37.28 31.72 25.87
C THR A 6 35.84 31.85 25.40
N ILE A 7 34.92 31.14 26.07
CA ILE A 7 33.50 31.24 25.80
C ILE A 7 33.00 32.60 26.33
N SER A 8 33.01 33.62 25.47
CA SER A 8 32.32 34.89 25.70
C SER A 8 30.80 34.66 25.58
N ARG A 9 30.16 34.18 26.65
CA ARG A 9 28.68 34.10 26.71
C ARG A 9 28.17 35.13 27.71
N VAL A 10 27.34 36.05 27.23
CA VAL A 10 26.58 36.95 28.11
C VAL A 10 25.45 36.12 28.75
N LYS A 11 25.47 36.00 30.09
CA LYS A 11 24.45 35.28 30.85
C LYS A 11 23.24 36.19 31.05
N SER A 12 22.07 35.71 30.67
CA SER A 12 20.77 36.34 30.96
C SER A 12 19.85 35.33 31.65
N GLU A 13 18.72 35.81 32.17
CA GLU A 13 17.71 34.97 32.83
C GLU A 13 16.35 35.15 32.14
N LYS A 14 15.65 34.03 31.95
CA LYS A 14 14.26 33.99 31.48
C LYS A 14 13.42 33.31 32.55
N VAL A 15 12.47 34.06 33.10
CA VAL A 15 11.50 33.54 34.06
C VAL A 15 10.28 33.04 33.29
N VAL A 16 9.92 31.77 33.50
CA VAL A 16 8.72 31.16 32.92
C VAL A 16 7.82 30.72 34.07
N THR A 17 6.58 31.18 34.05
CA THR A 17 5.54 30.72 34.97
C THR A 17 4.65 29.74 34.23
N TYR A 18 4.41 28.56 34.79
CA TYR A 18 3.47 27.59 34.24
C TYR A 18 2.65 26.92 35.33
N VAL A 19 1.46 26.45 34.96
CA VAL A 19 0.62 25.65 35.84
C VAL A 19 0.98 24.19 35.62
N THR A 20 1.38 23.51 36.70
CA THR A 20 1.66 22.07 36.68
C THR A 20 0.40 21.27 36.32
N PRO A 21 0.52 20.01 35.86
CA PRO A 21 -0.65 19.14 35.64
C PRO A 21 -1.55 18.95 36.87
N GLN A 22 -1.06 19.32 38.06
CA GLN A 22 -1.75 19.27 39.35
C GLN A 22 -2.43 20.60 39.71
N GLY A 23 -2.45 21.59 38.81
CA GLY A 23 -3.08 22.89 39.02
C GLY A 23 -2.26 23.88 39.85
N LYS A 24 -1.02 23.55 40.25
CA LYS A 24 -0.15 24.46 41.00
C LYS A 24 0.67 25.34 40.07
N GLU A 25 0.71 26.65 40.33
CA GLU A 25 1.63 27.56 39.66
C GLU A 25 3.08 27.29 40.10
N ALA A 26 3.96 27.10 39.13
CA ALA A 26 5.39 26.95 39.31
C ALA A 26 6.12 28.05 38.53
N ARG A 27 7.04 28.74 39.20
CA ARG A 27 7.93 29.72 38.60
C ARG A 27 9.29 29.08 38.39
N VAL A 28 9.72 28.95 37.15
CA VAL A 28 11.02 28.39 36.78
C VAL A 28 11.88 29.48 36.14
N THR A 29 13.01 29.78 36.78
CA THR A 29 14.03 30.66 36.20
C THR A 29 14.99 29.78 35.40
N ARG A 30 15.14 30.06 34.09
CA ARG A 30 16.10 29.40 33.21
C ARG A 30 17.20 30.38 32.85
N GLU A 31 18.43 29.90 32.88
CA GLU A 31 19.58 30.64 32.34
C GLU A 31 19.51 30.63 30.81
N VAL A 32 19.66 31.80 30.20
CA VAL A 32 19.75 31.97 28.74
C VAL A 32 21.14 32.48 28.42
N TYR A 33 21.90 31.67 27.69
CA TYR A 33 23.23 32.02 27.24
C TYR A 33 23.15 32.68 25.88
N LEU A 34 23.57 33.95 25.80
CA LEU A 34 23.55 34.72 24.57
C LEU A 34 24.89 34.61 23.84
N SER A 35 24.82 34.48 22.52
CA SER A 35 25.96 34.33 21.63
C SER A 35 25.93 35.38 20.51
N SER A 36 27.10 35.87 20.12
CA SER A 36 27.31 36.67 18.92
C SER A 36 27.38 35.84 17.63
N ASP A 37 27.56 34.52 17.75
CA ASP A 37 27.95 33.63 16.65
C ASP A 37 26.76 32.83 16.09
N VAL A 38 25.53 33.31 16.30
CA VAL A 38 24.33 32.67 15.74
C VAL A 38 24.28 32.95 14.23
N PRO A 39 24.31 31.91 13.37
CA PRO A 39 24.45 32.10 11.92
C PRO A 39 23.19 32.69 11.28
N CYS A 40 23.36 33.66 10.38
CA CYS A 40 22.23 34.26 9.66
C CYS A 40 21.65 33.34 8.57
N ARG A 41 22.44 32.36 8.07
CA ARG A 41 22.10 31.39 7.02
C ARG A 41 21.72 32.00 5.66
N LEU A 42 22.36 33.11 5.27
CA LEU A 42 22.25 33.69 3.93
C LEU A 42 23.61 33.70 3.23
N SER A 43 23.61 33.30 1.97
CA SER A 43 24.77 33.35 1.07
C SER A 43 25.23 34.79 0.79
N ALA A 44 24.33 35.77 0.88
CA ALA A 44 24.64 37.20 0.74
C ALA A 44 25.54 37.76 1.87
N CYS A 45 25.66 37.04 2.99
CA CYS A 45 26.52 37.41 4.10
C CYS A 45 27.99 37.09 3.78
N ASN A 46 28.89 38.05 4.03
CA ASN A 46 30.32 37.88 3.79
C ASN A 46 31.04 37.08 4.90
N ASN A 47 30.36 36.76 6.01
CA ASN A 47 30.95 36.02 7.12
C ASN A 47 30.71 34.51 6.94
N GLU A 48 31.76 33.73 6.70
CA GLU A 48 31.67 32.27 6.54
C GLU A 48 31.11 31.56 7.77
N ALA A 49 31.30 32.12 8.98
CA ALA A 49 30.71 31.56 10.19
C ALA A 49 29.16 31.59 10.17
N CYS A 50 28.56 32.50 9.38
CA CYS A 50 27.12 32.58 9.18
C CYS A 50 26.57 31.51 8.22
N HIS A 51 27.43 30.71 7.58
CA HIS A 51 27.05 29.70 6.58
C HIS A 51 26.97 28.28 7.14
N LYS A 52 26.98 28.11 8.47
CA LYS A 52 26.81 26.81 9.11
C LYS A 52 25.40 26.24 8.85
N GLY A 53 25.32 25.07 8.23
CA GLY A 53 24.07 24.36 7.91
C GLY A 53 23.54 24.66 6.52
N TYR A 54 22.23 24.44 6.28
CA TYR A 54 21.59 24.88 5.03
C TYR A 54 21.55 26.41 4.98
N VAL A 55 21.95 26.96 3.83
CA VAL A 55 22.04 28.40 3.57
C VAL A 55 21.12 28.75 2.42
N LEU A 56 20.41 29.87 2.56
CA LEU A 56 19.54 30.36 1.49
C LEU A 56 20.34 30.66 0.21
N PRO A 57 19.88 30.19 -0.97
CA PRO A 57 20.55 30.39 -2.24
C PRO A 57 20.75 31.87 -2.60
N PRO A 58 21.80 32.21 -3.38
CA PRO A 58 22.14 33.60 -3.70
C PRO A 58 21.12 34.31 -4.60
N GLU A 59 20.20 33.58 -5.22
CA GLU A 59 19.13 34.14 -6.05
C GLU A 59 18.05 34.83 -5.19
N ILE A 60 17.99 34.54 -3.89
CA ILE A 60 16.97 35.10 -2.98
C ILE A 60 17.35 36.54 -2.62
N ARG A 61 16.57 37.50 -3.14
CA ARG A 61 16.76 38.95 -2.93
C ARG A 61 15.86 39.55 -1.86
N ASP A 62 14.77 38.87 -1.51
CA ASP A 62 13.82 39.27 -0.48
C ASP A 62 13.76 38.17 0.59
N ILE A 63 13.84 38.54 1.86
CA ILE A 63 13.66 37.62 2.99
C ILE A 63 12.41 37.96 3.79
N LEU A 64 11.73 36.91 4.25
CA LEU A 64 10.44 36.99 4.91
C LEU A 64 10.56 36.53 6.36
N ILE A 65 10.42 37.46 7.31
CA ILE A 65 10.35 37.15 8.73
C ILE A 65 8.89 37.01 9.12
N VAL A 66 8.52 35.83 9.59
CA VAL A 66 7.13 35.46 9.88
C VAL A 66 6.85 35.63 11.36
N ASP A 67 5.83 36.43 11.69
CA ASP A 67 5.41 36.63 13.08
C ASP A 67 4.61 35.44 13.65
N GLY A 68 4.50 35.37 14.98
CA GLY A 68 3.88 34.26 15.71
C GLY A 68 2.44 33.96 15.27
N HIS A 69 1.65 34.98 14.96
CA HIS A 69 0.26 34.81 14.47
C HIS A 69 0.20 34.04 13.14
N TYR A 70 1.00 34.46 12.15
CA TYR A 70 1.02 33.78 10.85
C TYR A 70 1.70 32.41 10.94
N ALA A 71 2.72 32.25 11.79
CA ALA A 71 3.31 30.94 12.07
C ALA A 71 2.31 29.95 12.67
N LEU A 72 1.36 30.43 13.48
CA LEU A 72 0.33 29.59 14.11
C LEU A 72 -0.83 29.27 13.16
N SER A 73 -1.37 30.27 12.48
CA SER A 73 -2.69 30.18 11.82
C SER A 73 -2.67 30.22 10.30
N PHE A 74 -1.55 30.64 9.69
CA PHE A 74 -1.43 30.81 8.24
C PHE A 74 -0.20 30.13 7.66
N TRP A 75 0.45 29.24 8.41
CA TRP A 75 1.66 28.56 7.93
C TRP A 75 1.43 27.82 6.61
N GLU A 76 0.22 27.32 6.39
CA GLU A 76 -0.15 26.60 5.16
C GLU A 76 0.00 27.45 3.90
N VAL A 77 -0.26 28.75 4.00
CA VAL A 77 -0.05 29.70 2.90
C VAL A 77 1.43 29.77 2.55
N LEU A 78 2.29 29.71 3.57
CA LEU A 78 3.75 29.80 3.48
C LEU A 78 4.42 28.48 3.06
N GLU A 79 3.67 27.37 2.98
CA GLU A 79 4.17 26.09 2.44
C GLU A 79 4.21 26.05 0.91
N ALA A 80 3.58 27.03 0.26
CA ALA A 80 3.62 27.18 -1.19
C ALA A 80 5.07 27.41 -1.63
N THR A 81 5.58 26.53 -2.51
CA THR A 81 6.99 26.54 -2.96
C THR A 81 7.39 27.79 -3.75
N ASP A 82 6.41 28.56 -4.21
CA ASP A 82 6.61 29.86 -4.87
C ASP A 82 6.98 30.96 -3.86
N ILE A 83 6.65 30.79 -2.58
CA ILE A 83 7.03 31.71 -1.49
C ILE A 83 8.39 31.25 -0.93
N LYS A 84 9.44 32.00 -1.25
CA LYS A 84 10.83 31.65 -0.92
C LYS A 84 11.45 32.66 0.04
N GLY A 85 12.59 32.28 0.65
CA GLY A 85 13.37 33.17 1.50
C GLY A 85 12.80 33.34 2.91
N ILE A 86 12.12 32.31 3.42
CA ILE A 86 11.43 32.37 4.70
C ILE A 86 12.44 32.21 5.83
N VAL A 87 12.46 33.18 6.75
CA VAL A 87 13.24 33.16 7.98
C VAL A 87 12.27 32.99 9.15
N VAL A 88 12.20 31.75 9.65
CA VAL A 88 11.46 31.44 10.88
C VAL A 88 12.34 31.79 12.05
N THR A 89 11.90 32.70 12.91
CA THR A 89 12.59 32.97 14.16
C THR A 89 12.24 31.91 15.19
N LEU A 90 13.18 31.61 16.09
CA LEU A 90 12.92 30.70 17.21
C LEU A 90 11.76 31.19 18.08
N SER A 91 11.59 32.51 18.25
CA SER A 91 10.43 33.08 18.94
C SER A 91 9.10 32.74 18.27
N SER A 92 8.99 32.86 16.94
CA SER A 92 7.77 32.50 16.21
C SER A 92 7.49 30.99 16.25
N LEU A 93 8.54 30.16 16.13
CA LEU A 93 8.42 28.71 16.23
C LEU A 93 7.95 28.29 17.63
N ASN A 94 8.54 28.88 18.68
CA ASN A 94 8.13 28.63 20.07
C ASN A 94 6.71 29.11 20.33
N TYR A 95 6.33 30.27 19.80
CA TYR A 95 4.96 30.78 19.90
C TYR A 95 3.96 29.79 19.27
N ALA A 96 4.21 29.34 18.04
CA ALA A 96 3.36 28.35 17.39
C ALA A 96 3.28 27.04 18.18
N GLN A 97 4.40 26.56 18.74
CA GLN A 97 4.42 25.36 19.58
C GLN A 97 3.62 25.50 20.87
N GLN A 98 3.68 26.66 21.52
CA GLN A 98 3.04 26.90 22.81
C GLN A 98 1.56 27.23 22.70
N GLN A 99 1.15 27.91 21.63
CA GLN A 99 -0.23 28.35 21.42
C GLN A 99 -1.08 27.35 20.65
N ALA A 100 -0.48 26.44 19.87
CA ALA A 100 -1.23 25.41 19.15
C ALA A 100 -1.79 24.36 20.12
N SER A 101 -3.01 23.90 19.86
CA SER A 101 -3.65 22.78 20.56
C SER A 101 -2.95 21.43 20.29
N SER A 102 -2.15 21.34 19.22
CA SER A 102 -1.39 20.15 18.85
C SER A 102 -0.03 20.51 18.28
N ARG A 103 0.89 19.54 18.24
CA ARG A 103 2.21 19.70 17.62
C ARG A 103 2.18 19.72 16.08
N ALA A 104 1.00 19.64 15.45
CA ALA A 104 0.89 19.55 13.99
C ALA A 104 1.52 20.76 13.29
N VAL A 105 1.19 21.98 13.72
CA VAL A 105 1.75 23.22 13.15
C VAL A 105 3.27 23.28 13.34
N TYR A 106 3.76 22.97 14.54
CA TYR A 106 5.19 22.89 14.82
C TYR A 106 5.91 21.88 13.91
N ASN A 107 5.32 20.69 13.73
CA ASN A 107 5.89 19.65 12.89
C ASN A 107 5.90 20.06 11.41
N ARG A 108 4.89 20.81 10.94
CA ARG A 108 4.85 21.36 9.59
C ARG A 108 5.92 22.41 9.35
N ILE A 109 6.10 23.35 10.28
CA ILE A 109 7.20 24.32 10.22
C ILE A 109 8.55 23.59 10.19
N ARG A 110 8.74 22.58 11.05
CA ARG A 110 9.95 21.75 11.06
C ARG A 110 10.15 20.98 9.77
N ALA A 111 9.08 20.47 9.16
CA ALA A 111 9.17 19.80 7.86
C ALA A 111 9.66 20.77 6.77
N CYS A 112 9.16 22.01 6.74
CA CYS A 112 9.67 23.03 5.82
C CYS A 112 11.14 23.38 6.07
N LEU A 113 11.56 23.48 7.33
CA LEU A 113 12.96 23.73 7.69
C LEU A 113 13.91 22.60 7.29
N ASN A 114 13.41 21.37 7.22
CA ASN A 114 14.16 20.19 6.81
C ASN A 114 14.08 19.91 5.30
N ASP A 115 13.23 20.64 4.56
CA ASP A 115 13.07 20.52 3.11
C ASP A 115 13.78 21.68 2.40
N PRO A 116 14.95 21.45 1.78
CA PRO A 116 15.69 22.49 1.06
C PRO A 116 14.89 23.19 -0.06
N ALA A 117 13.84 22.55 -0.60
CA ALA A 117 13.01 23.14 -1.65
C ALA A 117 12.07 24.24 -1.14
N GLN A 118 11.83 24.27 0.17
CA GLN A 118 11.00 25.30 0.80
C GLN A 118 11.77 26.61 1.03
N HIS A 119 13.10 26.61 0.82
CA HIS A 119 13.96 27.79 1.03
C HIS A 119 13.66 28.49 2.37
N CYS A 120 13.58 27.70 3.42
CA CYS A 120 13.16 28.10 4.75
C CYS A 120 14.31 27.84 5.74
N VAL A 121 14.66 28.83 6.56
CA VAL A 121 15.74 28.73 7.56
C VAL A 121 15.26 29.14 8.94
N LEU A 122 15.86 28.52 9.97
CA LEU A 122 15.64 28.86 11.37
C LEU A 122 16.71 29.85 11.82
N PHE A 123 16.26 30.97 12.41
CA PHE A 123 17.13 31.94 13.07
C PHE A 123 16.87 31.97 14.57
N ASP A 124 17.89 31.61 15.35
CA ASP A 124 17.81 31.48 16.81
C ASP A 124 17.92 32.84 17.52
N ASN A 125 16.98 33.75 17.22
CA ASN A 125 16.96 35.12 17.73
C ASN A 125 16.90 35.20 19.26
N GLU A 126 16.32 34.21 19.95
CA GLU A 126 16.30 34.17 21.42
C GLU A 126 17.67 33.86 22.06
N PHE A 127 18.62 33.31 21.30
CA PHE A 127 20.00 33.05 21.76
C PHE A 127 21.01 34.04 21.16
N HIS A 128 20.55 34.95 20.30
CA HIS A 128 21.40 35.94 19.66
C HIS A 128 21.52 37.21 20.54
N GLU A 129 22.74 37.58 20.90
CA GLU A 129 23.04 38.70 21.82
C GLU A 129 22.35 40.03 21.44
N LYS A 130 22.46 40.44 20.18
CA LYS A 130 21.84 41.69 19.70
C LYS A 130 20.32 41.63 19.57
N CYS A 131 19.73 40.45 19.41
CA CYS A 131 18.30 40.29 19.11
C CYS A 131 17.46 40.01 20.34
N PHE A 132 18.01 39.32 21.34
CA PHE A 132 17.27 38.94 22.54
C PHE A 132 16.88 40.16 23.41
N ARG A 133 15.64 40.19 23.87
CA ARG A 133 15.13 41.14 24.88
C ARG A 133 14.19 40.39 25.82
N GLN A 134 14.12 40.80 27.08
CA GLN A 134 13.12 40.27 28.02
C GLN A 134 11.71 40.79 27.69
N ALA A 135 10.69 40.05 28.11
CA ALA A 135 9.29 40.45 28.02
C ALA A 135 9.02 41.64 28.95
N LEU A 136 8.25 42.62 28.48
CA LEU A 136 7.85 43.78 29.28
C LEU A 136 6.72 43.39 30.26
N PRO A 137 6.59 44.08 31.41
CA PRO A 137 5.46 43.87 32.30
C PRO A 137 4.14 44.07 31.54
N SER A 138 3.18 43.14 31.68
CA SER A 138 1.87 43.13 30.99
C SER A 138 1.88 42.97 29.46
N GLU A 139 3.03 42.67 28.84
CA GLU A 139 3.10 42.38 27.40
C GLU A 139 2.51 41.00 27.09
N SER A 140 1.63 40.91 26.08
CA SER A 140 1.12 39.62 25.62
C SER A 140 2.22 38.80 24.93
N SER A 141 2.11 37.47 24.96
CA SER A 141 3.07 36.57 24.29
C SER A 141 3.22 36.89 22.79
N LEU A 142 2.14 37.33 22.14
CA LEU A 142 2.18 37.73 20.73
C LEU A 142 2.94 39.03 20.54
N ASN A 143 2.63 40.08 21.32
CA ASN A 143 3.32 41.37 21.21
C ASN A 143 4.83 41.24 21.49
N TYR A 144 5.19 40.41 22.48
CA TYR A 144 6.57 40.05 22.77
C TYR A 144 7.27 39.42 21.57
N THR A 145 6.61 38.46 20.93
CA THR A 145 7.12 37.78 19.72
C THR A 145 7.27 38.75 18.55
N THR A 146 6.25 39.58 18.28
CA THR A 146 6.28 40.62 17.24
C THR A 146 7.45 41.58 17.45
N ARG A 147 7.68 42.02 18.70
CA ARG A 147 8.79 42.92 19.04
C ARG A 147 10.15 42.26 18.84
N LEU A 148 10.33 41.00 19.23
CA LEU A 148 11.57 40.26 18.96
C LEU A 148 11.82 40.07 17.46
N ASN A 149 10.77 39.80 16.70
CA ASN A 149 10.85 39.63 15.25
C ASN A 149 11.21 40.93 14.53
N TRP A 150 10.69 42.07 15.00
CA TRP A 150 11.11 43.39 14.54
C TRP A 150 12.61 43.64 14.77
N ILE A 151 13.12 43.34 15.97
CA ILE A 151 14.55 43.52 16.29
C ILE A 151 15.42 42.61 15.42
N ALA A 152 14.98 41.36 15.19
CA ALA A 152 15.66 40.44 14.27
C ALA A 152 15.67 40.99 12.84
N ALA A 153 14.56 41.55 12.36
CA ALA A 153 14.48 42.14 11.02
C ALA A 153 15.42 43.33 10.84
N GLN A 154 15.48 44.23 11.83
CA GLN A 154 16.41 45.35 11.84
C GLN A 154 17.87 44.85 11.86
N TRP A 155 18.16 43.82 12.66
CA TRP A 155 19.49 43.22 12.68
C TRP A 155 19.87 42.63 11.32
N TYR A 156 18.98 41.89 10.66
CA TYR A 156 19.23 41.35 9.32
C TYR A 156 19.54 42.44 8.31
N ARG A 157 18.78 43.54 8.32
CA ARG A 157 18.99 44.68 7.41
C ARG A 157 20.38 45.30 7.59
N GLN A 158 20.76 45.58 8.84
CA GLN A 158 22.07 46.13 9.19
C GLN A 158 23.22 45.15 8.89
N HIS A 159 23.05 43.88 9.26
CA HIS A 159 24.04 42.82 9.08
C HIS A 159 24.36 42.59 7.60
N LEU A 160 23.34 42.65 6.74
CA LEU A 160 23.47 42.44 5.29
C LEU A 160 23.79 43.71 4.51
N LYS A 161 23.89 44.88 5.16
CA LYS A 161 24.16 46.19 4.53
C LYS A 161 23.24 46.49 3.35
N GLY A 162 21.96 46.15 3.47
CA GLY A 162 20.96 46.37 2.44
C GLY A 162 21.07 45.52 1.16
N LYS A 163 21.94 44.50 1.13
CA LYS A 163 22.06 43.58 -0.03
C LYS A 163 20.78 42.79 -0.34
N VAL A 164 19.91 42.65 0.66
CA VAL A 164 18.67 41.87 0.62
C VAL A 164 17.57 42.75 1.23
N ASN A 165 16.35 42.68 0.67
CA ASN A 165 15.20 43.35 1.26
C ASN A 165 14.65 42.51 2.40
N VAL A 166 14.27 43.16 3.50
CA VAL A 166 13.74 42.48 4.70
C VAL A 166 12.29 42.85 4.89
N ILE A 167 11.42 41.84 4.87
CA ILE A 167 9.97 41.96 5.04
C ILE A 167 9.57 41.29 6.35
N LEU A 168 8.90 42.03 7.24
CA LEU A 168 8.26 41.49 8.44
C LEU A 168 6.76 41.34 8.18
N LEU A 169 6.28 40.09 8.22
CA LEU A 169 4.85 39.79 8.16
C LEU A 169 4.25 39.80 9.56
N THR A 170 3.36 40.75 9.85
CA THR A 170 2.59 40.78 11.11
C THR A 170 1.21 41.42 10.93
N GLU A 171 0.22 40.94 11.70
CA GLU A 171 -1.08 41.63 11.87
C GLU A 171 -0.97 42.80 12.88
N ASN A 172 0.06 42.82 13.72
CA ASN A 172 0.25 43.82 14.78
C ASN A 172 1.20 44.94 14.31
N GLU A 173 0.87 45.57 13.18
CA GLU A 173 1.71 46.61 12.57
C GLU A 173 2.01 47.76 13.55
N SER A 174 1.04 48.12 14.41
CA SER A 174 1.21 49.15 15.43
C SER A 174 2.36 48.85 16.40
N VAL A 175 2.50 47.60 16.86
CA VAL A 175 3.55 47.16 17.80
C VAL A 175 4.93 47.23 17.14
N ALA A 176 5.03 46.79 15.88
CA ALA A 176 6.26 46.88 15.10
C ALA A 176 6.67 48.35 14.87
N LEU A 177 5.70 49.21 14.51
CA LEU A 177 5.93 50.64 14.28
C LEU A 177 6.30 51.39 15.57
N GLU A 178 5.73 51.02 16.72
CA GLU A 178 6.13 51.57 18.02
C GLU A 178 7.56 51.17 18.39
N ALA A 179 7.94 49.91 18.15
CA ALA A 179 9.32 49.45 18.34
C ALA A 179 10.29 50.21 17.42
N ALA A 180 9.88 50.49 16.17
CA ALA A 180 10.63 51.31 15.23
C ALA A 180 10.83 52.74 15.75
N LYS A 181 9.77 53.39 16.27
CA LYS A 181 9.84 54.76 16.84
C LYS A 181 10.83 54.86 17.99
N LYS A 182 10.86 53.85 18.87
CA LYS A 182 11.78 53.78 20.03
C LYS A 182 13.25 53.57 19.64
N SER A 183 13.51 53.13 18.40
CA SER A 183 14.86 52.83 17.90
C SER A 183 15.47 53.95 17.03
N ARG A 184 14.77 55.05 16.74
CA ARG A 184 15.25 56.09 15.83
C ARG A 184 16.36 56.95 16.45
N THR A 185 17.58 56.85 15.91
CA THR A 185 18.60 57.92 15.97
C THR A 185 18.58 58.73 14.67
N ALA A 186 18.95 60.02 14.74
CA ALA A 186 18.67 61.04 13.71
C ALA A 186 19.24 60.84 12.28
N ASN A 187 19.93 59.73 11.98
CA ASN A 187 20.59 59.47 10.68
C ASN A 187 19.99 58.31 9.84
N ASP A 188 18.89 57.65 10.26
CA ASP A 188 18.36 56.42 9.63
C ASP A 188 17.18 56.66 8.64
N LEU A 189 17.29 57.61 7.72
CA LEU A 189 16.17 57.97 6.82
C LEU A 189 16.10 57.14 5.51
N ASP A 190 17.06 56.25 5.23
CA ASP A 190 17.13 55.47 3.97
C ASP A 190 17.14 53.93 4.17
N ASP A 191 16.87 53.45 5.41
CA ASP A 191 17.18 52.06 5.84
C ASP A 191 15.99 51.32 6.50
N SER A 192 14.80 51.37 5.90
CA SER A 192 13.57 50.83 6.51
C SER A 192 13.30 49.36 6.17
N VAL A 193 13.07 48.53 7.20
CA VAL A 193 12.41 47.21 7.09
C VAL A 193 10.97 47.40 6.60
N LEU A 194 10.52 46.57 5.66
CA LEU A 194 9.14 46.60 5.17
C LEU A 194 8.24 45.84 6.13
N VAL A 195 7.20 46.47 6.66
CA VAL A 195 6.17 45.83 7.51
C VAL A 195 4.88 45.76 6.71
N MET A 196 4.27 44.59 6.63
CA MET A 196 3.01 44.38 5.94
C MET A 196 2.24 43.20 6.51
N ASN A 197 0.93 43.23 6.44
CA ASN A 197 0.09 42.05 6.63
C ASN A 197 0.21 41.08 5.43
N LEU A 198 -0.27 39.85 5.64
CA LEU A 198 -0.18 38.76 4.66
C LEU A 198 -0.95 39.04 3.36
N ALA A 199 -2.12 39.69 3.43
CA ALA A 199 -2.89 40.04 2.23
C ALA A 199 -2.12 41.03 1.34
N THR A 200 -1.57 42.09 1.92
CA THR A 200 -0.78 43.08 1.19
C THR A 200 0.48 42.46 0.59
N TYR A 201 1.14 41.55 1.33
CA TYR A 201 2.29 40.80 0.82
C TYR A 201 1.94 39.95 -0.40
N LEU A 202 0.89 39.13 -0.29
CA LEU A 202 0.44 38.27 -1.39
C LEU A 202 0.03 39.09 -2.61
N GLN A 203 -0.66 40.22 -2.42
CA GLN A 203 -1.08 41.09 -3.52
C GLN A 203 0.11 41.79 -4.20
N THR A 204 1.13 42.17 -3.44
CA THR A 204 2.29 42.92 -3.95
C THR A 204 3.30 42.02 -4.65
N TYR A 205 3.64 40.88 -4.03
CA TYR A 205 4.72 40.01 -4.50
C TYR A 205 4.22 38.79 -5.27
N HIS A 206 2.99 38.33 -4.99
CA HIS A 206 2.45 37.07 -5.52
C HIS A 206 1.02 37.19 -6.10
N PRO A 207 0.66 38.24 -6.87
CA PRO A 207 -0.73 38.46 -7.31
C PRO A 207 -1.27 37.37 -8.25
N LYS A 208 -0.39 36.55 -8.83
CA LYS A 208 -0.74 35.45 -9.74
C LYS A 208 -1.03 34.14 -9.02
N LEU A 209 -0.72 34.02 -7.73
CA LEU A 209 -0.95 32.79 -6.95
C LEU A 209 -2.42 32.70 -6.51
N THR A 210 -3.33 32.50 -7.46
CA THR A 210 -4.78 32.52 -7.24
C THR A 210 -5.26 31.45 -6.26
N THR A 211 -4.65 30.26 -6.26
CA THR A 211 -4.95 29.18 -5.31
C THR A 211 -4.53 29.55 -3.88
N VAL A 212 -3.33 30.13 -3.72
CA VAL A 212 -2.82 30.60 -2.43
C VAL A 212 -3.70 31.71 -1.88
N TRP A 213 -4.19 32.60 -2.76
CA TRP A 213 -5.14 33.64 -2.38
C TRP A 213 -6.48 33.06 -1.88
N GLN A 214 -7.03 32.06 -2.59
CA GLN A 214 -8.25 31.37 -2.14
C GLN A 214 -8.08 30.66 -0.80
N LEU A 215 -6.94 30.00 -0.59
CA LEU A 215 -6.57 29.40 0.71
C LEU A 215 -6.55 30.47 1.81
N TYR A 216 -5.88 31.59 1.58
CA TYR A 216 -5.84 32.71 2.52
C TYR A 216 -7.25 33.26 2.85
N GLU A 217 -8.10 33.48 1.85
CA GLU A 217 -9.47 33.96 2.05
C GLU A 217 -10.33 32.97 2.85
N SER A 218 -10.25 31.68 2.51
CA SER A 218 -11.00 30.61 3.18
C SER A 218 -10.57 30.45 4.64
N LEU A 219 -9.25 30.41 4.90
CA LEU A 219 -8.67 30.39 6.26
C LEU A 219 -9.09 31.62 7.07
N SER A 220 -8.97 32.81 6.48
CA SER A 220 -9.34 34.06 7.15
C SER A 220 -10.80 34.07 7.57
N ALA A 221 -11.70 33.58 6.71
CA ALA A 221 -13.12 33.45 7.03
C ALA A 221 -13.39 32.40 8.12
N SER A 222 -12.70 31.26 8.06
CA SER A 222 -12.77 30.21 9.09
C SER A 222 -12.35 30.75 10.47
N LEU A 223 -11.23 31.46 10.54
CA LEU A 223 -10.73 32.06 11.78
C LEU A 223 -11.66 33.15 12.33
N LYS A 224 -12.18 34.04 11.46
CA LYS A 224 -13.13 35.10 11.88
C LYS A 224 -14.42 34.53 12.47
N SER A 225 -14.95 33.45 11.89
CA SER A 225 -16.17 32.80 12.40
C SER A 225 -16.05 32.28 13.83
N THR A 226 -14.83 31.99 14.28
CA THR A 226 -14.53 31.62 15.68
C THR A 226 -14.79 32.78 16.64
N THR A 227 -14.54 34.02 16.20
CA THR A 227 -14.54 35.21 17.05
C THR A 227 -15.95 35.82 17.18
N THR A 228 -16.80 35.61 16.18
CA THR A 228 -18.18 36.11 16.12
C THR A 228 -19.24 35.14 16.66
N ALA A 229 -18.84 34.00 17.24
CA ALA A 229 -19.75 33.00 17.79
C ALA A 229 -20.55 33.45 19.05
N SER A 230 -20.59 34.75 19.33
CA SER A 230 -21.48 35.38 20.32
C SER A 230 -22.82 35.86 19.75
N GLU A 231 -23.12 35.66 18.47
CA GLU A 231 -24.46 35.93 17.92
C GLU A 231 -25.32 34.65 17.88
N PRO A 232 -26.50 34.63 18.51
CA PRO A 232 -27.38 33.48 18.48
C PRO A 232 -27.99 33.31 17.09
N ALA A 233 -27.84 32.11 16.51
CA ALA A 233 -28.58 31.73 15.32
C ALA A 233 -30.11 31.80 15.59
N PRO A 234 -30.94 32.12 14.58
CA PRO A 234 -32.38 32.15 14.76
C PRO A 234 -32.88 30.77 15.18
N VAL A 235 -33.60 30.74 16.30
CA VAL A 235 -34.27 29.57 16.85
C VAL A 235 -35.39 29.15 15.89
N THR A 236 -35.14 28.17 15.01
CA THR A 236 -36.24 27.38 14.45
C THR A 236 -36.55 26.26 15.44
N SER A 237 -37.62 26.46 16.19
CA SER A 237 -38.21 25.49 17.11
C SER A 237 -38.68 24.25 16.35
N LEU A 238 -37.89 23.19 16.40
CA LEU A 238 -38.36 21.82 16.23
C LEU A 238 -38.10 21.11 17.56
N ARG A 239 -38.93 21.43 18.56
CA ARG A 239 -39.08 20.64 19.77
C ARG A 239 -40.15 19.61 19.46
N ASP A 240 -39.74 18.42 19.03
CA ASP A 240 -40.51 17.17 19.11
C ASP A 240 -39.66 16.02 18.53
N ASP A 241 -38.56 15.65 19.19
CA ASP A 241 -37.81 14.43 18.86
C ASP A 241 -37.61 13.58 20.12
N VAL A 242 -38.36 12.47 20.18
CA VAL A 242 -38.31 11.44 21.24
C VAL A 242 -36.90 10.84 21.39
N ALA A 243 -36.01 11.01 20.39
CA ALA A 243 -34.64 10.49 20.38
C ALA A 243 -33.68 11.17 21.39
N LEU A 244 -33.85 12.46 21.69
CA LEU A 244 -32.95 13.22 22.58
C LEU A 244 -33.03 12.80 24.06
N MET A 245 -34.15 12.21 24.49
CA MET A 245 -34.36 11.71 25.86
C MET A 245 -33.61 10.40 26.16
N SER A 246 -33.03 9.75 25.15
CA SER A 246 -32.31 8.47 25.28
C SER A 246 -30.79 8.59 25.39
N LEU A 247 -30.23 9.80 25.18
CA LEU A 247 -28.78 10.00 25.17
C LEU A 247 -28.20 9.96 26.60
N PRO A 248 -27.03 9.31 26.77
CA PRO A 248 -26.18 9.40 27.96
C PRO A 248 -25.95 10.78 28.56
N GLN A 249 -25.86 11.79 27.69
CA GLN A 249 -25.59 13.18 28.01
C GLN A 249 -26.47 14.04 27.09
N VAL A 250 -27.28 14.91 27.67
CA VAL A 250 -28.17 15.80 26.91
C VAL A 250 -27.37 17.03 26.44
N PRO A 251 -27.47 17.44 25.16
CA PRO A 251 -26.87 18.68 24.68
C PRO A 251 -27.40 19.93 25.42
N SER A 252 -26.59 20.98 25.54
CA SER A 252 -27.03 22.25 26.10
C SER A 252 -28.04 22.94 25.18
N ALA A 253 -28.77 23.93 25.69
CA ALA A 253 -29.71 24.70 24.86
C ALA A 253 -28.98 25.38 23.68
N GLY A 254 -29.37 25.04 22.45
CA GLY A 254 -28.74 25.52 21.22
C GLY A 254 -27.64 24.62 20.65
N ASP A 255 -27.21 23.60 21.39
CA ASP A 255 -26.26 22.59 20.91
C ASP A 255 -26.97 21.43 20.22
N VAL A 256 -26.36 20.91 19.16
CA VAL A 256 -26.74 19.66 18.49
C VAL A 256 -26.13 18.46 19.20
N PHE A 257 -24.90 18.60 19.69
CA PHE A 257 -24.11 17.52 20.28
C PHE A 257 -23.64 17.86 21.70
N PRO A 258 -23.49 16.86 22.60
CA PRO A 258 -22.93 17.08 23.93
C PRO A 258 -21.45 17.50 23.90
N ALA A 259 -21.03 18.32 24.87
CA ALA A 259 -19.62 18.69 25.04
C ALA A 259 -18.75 17.45 25.35
N HIS A 260 -17.50 17.45 24.89
CA HIS A 260 -16.55 16.39 25.22
C HIS A 260 -16.00 16.60 26.64
N LEU A 261 -15.73 15.50 27.35
CA LEU A 261 -15.08 15.56 28.66
C LEU A 261 -13.61 16.02 28.52
N PRO A 262 -13.06 16.73 29.52
CA PRO A 262 -11.66 17.15 29.52
C PRO A 262 -10.72 15.95 29.67
N ASP A 263 -9.50 16.05 29.12
CA ASP A 263 -8.50 14.97 29.09
C ASP A 263 -8.25 14.32 30.46
N ALA A 264 -8.19 15.11 31.53
CA ALA A 264 -8.00 14.61 32.88
C ALA A 264 -9.14 13.66 33.32
N ALA A 265 -10.38 13.98 32.97
CA ALA A 265 -11.55 13.15 33.26
C ALA A 265 -11.59 11.89 32.38
N LEU A 266 -11.21 12.00 31.10
CA LEU A 266 -11.07 10.86 30.21
C LEU A 266 -10.04 9.86 30.74
N LEU A 267 -8.85 10.34 31.11
CA LEU A 267 -7.79 9.51 31.69
C LEU A 267 -8.18 8.90 33.03
N ALA A 268 -8.86 9.63 33.90
CA ALA A 268 -9.37 9.11 35.16
C ALA A 268 -10.39 7.98 34.93
N GLY A 269 -11.32 8.16 33.98
CA GLY A 269 -12.32 7.15 33.64
C GLY A 269 -11.75 5.92 32.94
N ILE A 270 -10.68 6.06 32.15
CA ILE A 270 -9.94 4.91 31.60
C ILE A 270 -9.24 4.14 32.73
N ARG A 271 -8.54 4.84 33.65
CA ARG A 271 -7.85 4.20 34.79
C ARG A 271 -8.80 3.51 35.76
N SER A 272 -10.01 4.04 35.96
CA SER A 272 -11.03 3.40 36.78
C SER A 272 -11.74 2.24 36.07
N GLY A 273 -11.50 2.06 34.77
CA GLY A 273 -12.20 1.08 33.93
C GLY A 273 -13.63 1.45 33.57
N GLN A 274 -14.08 2.68 33.87
CA GLN A 274 -15.41 3.17 33.51
C GLN A 274 -15.53 3.47 32.01
N PHE A 275 -14.43 3.89 31.38
CA PHE A 275 -14.37 4.18 29.96
C PHE A 275 -13.39 3.27 29.24
N LEU A 276 -13.66 3.04 27.96
CA LEU A 276 -12.85 2.21 27.08
C LEU A 276 -12.25 3.06 25.96
N ARG A 277 -11.02 2.74 25.56
CA ARG A 277 -10.29 3.44 24.49
C ARG A 277 -10.23 2.57 23.23
N GLY A 278 -10.58 3.15 22.09
CA GLY A 278 -10.52 2.46 20.81
C GLY A 278 -10.41 3.39 19.62
N ILE A 279 -10.26 2.81 18.43
CA ILE A 279 -10.25 3.51 17.15
C ILE A 279 -11.64 3.34 16.52
N ILE A 280 -12.28 4.45 16.16
CA ILE A 280 -13.58 4.41 15.50
C ILE A 280 -13.44 4.10 14.00
N ARG A 281 -14.33 3.25 13.49
CA ARG A 281 -14.44 2.81 12.10
C ARG A 281 -15.87 3.04 11.62
N VAL A 282 -16.05 3.94 10.68
CA VAL A 282 -17.37 4.32 10.15
C VAL A 282 -17.72 3.44 8.94
N SER A 283 -18.99 3.01 8.87
CA SER A 283 -19.48 2.25 7.72
C SER A 283 -19.43 3.09 6.45
N ARG A 284 -18.87 2.53 5.36
CA ARG A 284 -18.80 3.18 4.04
C ARG A 284 -20.18 3.45 3.43
N PHE A 285 -21.14 2.57 3.72
CA PHE A 285 -22.47 2.60 3.07
C PHE A 285 -23.57 3.13 3.99
N ARG A 286 -23.30 3.19 5.30
CA ARG A 286 -24.24 3.65 6.34
C ARG A 286 -23.56 4.64 7.29
N SER A 287 -22.86 5.62 6.73
CA SER A 287 -21.98 6.51 7.50
C SER A 287 -22.70 7.42 8.49
N ALA A 288 -24.02 7.63 8.35
CA ALA A 288 -24.83 8.40 9.29
C ALA A 288 -25.31 7.57 10.50
N THR A 289 -25.44 6.25 10.33
CA THR A 289 -26.13 5.38 11.29
C THR A 289 -25.25 4.31 11.93
N GLU A 290 -24.17 3.87 11.28
CA GLU A 290 -23.37 2.73 11.76
C GLU A 290 -21.87 3.06 11.82
N ALA A 291 -21.28 2.84 13.00
CA ALA A 291 -19.85 2.84 13.23
C ALA A 291 -19.47 1.80 14.30
N VAL A 292 -18.20 1.37 14.31
CA VAL A 292 -17.65 0.41 15.27
C VAL A 292 -16.42 1.02 15.92
N VAL A 293 -16.22 0.81 17.22
CA VAL A 293 -14.99 1.15 17.92
C VAL A 293 -14.22 -0.13 18.20
N ALA A 294 -13.07 -0.27 17.53
CA ALA A 294 -12.13 -1.37 17.77
C ALA A 294 -11.24 -1.00 18.97
N LEU A 295 -11.28 -1.80 20.02
CA LEU A 295 -10.58 -1.51 21.28
C LEU A 295 -9.06 -1.65 21.12
N THR A 296 -8.33 -0.68 21.65
CA THR A 296 -6.85 -0.68 21.62
C THR A 296 -6.25 -1.54 22.74
N ASP A 297 -6.98 -1.72 23.84
CA ASP A 297 -6.58 -2.54 24.97
C ASP A 297 -7.74 -3.44 25.40
N ALA A 298 -7.75 -4.68 24.89
CA ALA A 298 -8.77 -5.67 25.24
C ALA A 298 -8.61 -6.19 26.68
N SER A 299 -7.47 -5.92 27.35
CA SER A 299 -7.26 -6.36 28.73
C SER A 299 -8.13 -5.59 29.74
N ALA A 300 -8.48 -4.33 29.43
CA ALA A 300 -9.40 -3.51 30.21
C ALA A 300 -10.79 -4.15 30.39
N LEU A 301 -11.21 -5.00 29.44
CA LEU A 301 -12.48 -5.72 29.48
C LEU A 301 -12.50 -6.83 30.54
N LYS A 302 -11.34 -7.36 30.94
CA LYS A 302 -11.24 -8.43 31.95
C LYS A 302 -11.66 -7.98 33.35
N HIS A 303 -11.61 -6.67 33.62
CA HIS A 303 -11.93 -6.08 34.92
C HIS A 303 -13.40 -5.66 35.08
N GLN A 304 -14.20 -5.64 34.00
CA GLN A 304 -15.64 -5.39 34.09
C GLN A 304 -16.41 -6.71 34.27
N ALA A 305 -16.94 -6.92 35.48
CA ALA A 305 -17.68 -8.14 35.83
C ALA A 305 -18.91 -8.39 34.92
N GLU A 306 -19.51 -7.32 34.39
CA GLU A 306 -20.66 -7.35 33.48
C GLU A 306 -20.32 -7.85 32.06
N VAL A 307 -19.06 -8.14 31.77
CA VAL A 307 -18.55 -8.36 30.41
C VAL A 307 -17.85 -9.73 30.26
N LYS A 308 -17.90 -10.57 31.30
CA LYS A 308 -17.31 -11.91 31.35
C LYS A 308 -17.96 -12.98 30.43
N ASP A 309 -18.97 -12.62 29.64
CA ASP A 309 -19.54 -13.53 28.64
C ASP A 309 -18.53 -13.78 27.50
N THR A 310 -18.21 -15.05 27.27
CA THR A 310 -17.09 -15.53 26.44
C THR A 310 -17.15 -15.12 24.96
N GLU A 311 -18.28 -14.62 24.46
CA GLU A 311 -18.42 -14.09 23.08
C GLU A 311 -17.98 -12.62 22.93
N PHE A 312 -17.95 -11.84 24.01
CA PHE A 312 -17.56 -10.43 23.96
C PHE A 312 -16.03 -10.26 23.93
N ALA A 313 -15.31 -11.11 24.67
CA ALA A 313 -13.85 -11.04 24.78
C ALA A 313 -13.11 -11.39 23.48
N SER A 314 -13.76 -12.12 22.55
CA SER A 314 -13.17 -12.43 21.24
C SER A 314 -13.13 -11.19 20.36
N ARG A 315 -14.28 -10.53 20.13
CA ARG A 315 -14.42 -9.52 19.08
C ARG A 315 -13.75 -8.17 19.35
N SER A 316 -13.55 -7.78 20.61
CA SER A 316 -12.90 -6.49 20.97
C SER A 316 -13.50 -5.25 20.27
N GLU A 317 -14.81 -5.28 19.96
CA GLU A 317 -15.51 -4.27 19.16
C GLU A 317 -16.77 -3.76 19.88
N ILE A 318 -17.07 -2.47 19.73
CA ILE A 318 -18.26 -1.81 20.30
C ILE A 318 -19.02 -1.07 19.18
N ALA A 319 -20.31 -1.35 19.04
CA ALA A 319 -21.17 -0.65 18.09
C ALA A 319 -21.51 0.78 18.54
N ILE A 320 -21.46 1.72 17.61
CA ILE A 320 -21.89 3.10 17.78
C ILE A 320 -23.00 3.38 16.76
N ASN A 321 -24.23 3.46 17.26
CA ASN A 321 -25.42 3.56 16.43
C ASN A 321 -25.90 5.01 16.35
N GLY A 322 -25.67 5.65 15.21
CA GLY A 322 -26.13 7.00 14.93
C GLY A 322 -25.10 8.10 15.21
N ILE A 323 -25.21 9.19 14.44
CA ILE A 323 -24.29 10.34 14.53
C ILE A 323 -24.25 10.99 15.92
N GLN A 324 -25.37 10.96 16.65
CA GLN A 324 -25.45 11.51 18.01
C GLN A 324 -24.59 10.72 19.01
N TYR A 325 -24.60 9.38 18.92
CA TYR A 325 -23.77 8.52 19.76
C TYR A 325 -22.29 8.55 19.36
N ARG A 326 -22.01 8.83 18.09
CA ARG A 326 -20.67 9.08 17.57
C ARG A 326 -20.06 10.40 18.07
N ASN A 327 -20.89 11.36 18.48
CA ASN A 327 -20.51 12.61 19.12
C ASN A 327 -19.28 13.30 18.48
N ARG A 328 -19.43 13.75 17.23
CA ARG A 328 -18.40 14.50 16.46
C ARG A 328 -17.07 13.75 16.23
N ALA A 329 -17.04 12.42 16.36
CA ALA A 329 -15.90 11.60 15.94
C ALA A 329 -15.94 11.26 14.44
N ILE A 330 -14.77 11.19 13.81
CA ILE A 330 -14.57 10.88 12.38
C ILE A 330 -13.81 9.55 12.24
N ASP A 331 -13.95 8.85 11.12
CA ASP A 331 -13.25 7.58 10.84
C ASP A 331 -11.74 7.65 11.15
N GLY A 332 -11.27 6.71 11.95
CA GLY A 332 -9.88 6.62 12.39
C GLY A 332 -9.52 7.43 13.65
N ASP A 333 -10.41 8.26 14.18
CA ASP A 333 -10.18 8.95 15.46
C ASP A 333 -9.96 7.95 16.61
N VAL A 334 -9.07 8.29 17.55
CA VAL A 334 -8.92 7.57 18.81
C VAL A 334 -9.91 8.16 19.81
N VAL A 335 -10.94 7.38 20.12
CA VAL A 335 -12.09 7.81 20.92
C VAL A 335 -12.13 7.12 22.27
N VAL A 336 -12.79 7.79 23.22
CA VAL A 336 -13.13 7.24 24.53
C VAL A 336 -14.63 7.01 24.56
N VAL A 337 -15.03 5.78 24.86
CA VAL A 337 -16.44 5.36 24.86
C VAL A 337 -16.89 4.91 26.24
N ARG A 338 -18.15 5.21 26.53
CA ARG A 338 -18.89 4.66 27.66
C ARG A 338 -19.88 3.63 27.13
N LEU A 339 -19.90 2.44 27.72
CA LEU A 339 -20.87 1.40 27.36
C LEU A 339 -22.30 1.84 27.73
N LEU A 340 -23.25 1.46 26.87
CA LEU A 340 -24.67 1.59 27.15
C LEU A 340 -25.16 0.39 27.97
N PRO A 341 -26.27 0.54 28.73
CA PRO A 341 -26.92 -0.59 29.40
C PRO A 341 -27.24 -1.73 28.42
N ARG A 342 -27.16 -2.99 28.87
CA ARG A 342 -27.39 -4.20 28.04
C ARG A 342 -28.72 -4.18 27.29
N GLN A 343 -29.75 -3.52 27.83
CA GLN A 343 -31.06 -3.42 27.17
C GLN A 343 -31.03 -2.58 25.89
N GLN A 344 -30.03 -1.72 25.72
CA GLN A 344 -29.84 -0.86 24.55
C GLN A 344 -28.86 -1.45 23.53
N TRP A 345 -28.37 -2.67 23.76
CA TRP A 345 -27.49 -3.36 22.83
C TRP A 345 -28.29 -3.85 21.63
N SER A 346 -27.75 -3.66 20.43
CA SER A 346 -28.38 -4.06 19.17
C SER A 346 -27.43 -4.88 18.30
N SER A 347 -27.98 -5.52 17.28
CA SER A 347 -27.19 -6.10 16.18
C SER A 347 -27.02 -5.09 15.05
N PHE A 348 -25.93 -5.23 14.27
CA PHE A 348 -25.82 -4.54 12.98
C PHE A 348 -26.73 -5.19 11.96
N SER A 349 -27.22 -4.37 11.02
CA SER A 349 -27.98 -4.89 9.90
C SER A 349 -27.06 -5.68 8.96
N THR A 350 -27.42 -6.92 8.68
CA THR A 350 -26.72 -7.73 7.67
C THR A 350 -27.24 -7.48 6.24
N ASN A 351 -28.29 -6.67 6.09
CA ASN A 351 -28.90 -6.34 4.79
C ASN A 351 -28.03 -5.35 4.02
N LEU A 352 -28.00 -5.50 2.69
CA LEU A 352 -27.39 -4.53 1.78
C LEU A 352 -28.06 -3.15 1.93
N ALA A 353 -27.26 -2.08 2.01
CA ALA A 353 -27.79 -0.72 2.07
C ALA A 353 -28.21 -0.22 0.67
N GLU A 354 -29.24 0.61 0.57
CA GLU A 354 -29.63 1.24 -0.71
C GLU A 354 -28.50 2.07 -1.34
N ALA A 355 -27.63 2.64 -0.50
CA ALA A 355 -26.44 3.36 -0.94
C ALA A 355 -25.45 2.47 -1.72
N GLU A 356 -25.48 1.16 -1.50
CA GLU A 356 -24.71 0.17 -2.27
C GLU A 356 -25.30 -0.08 -3.66
N ALA A 357 -26.56 0.29 -3.90
CA ALA A 357 -27.22 0.20 -5.21
C ALA A 357 -27.03 1.44 -6.09
N GLY A 358 -26.35 2.49 -5.59
CA GLY A 358 -26.02 3.71 -6.34
C GLY A 358 -27.11 4.80 -6.36
N ALA A 359 -28.13 4.73 -5.51
CA ALA A 359 -29.34 5.57 -5.57
C ALA A 359 -29.31 6.91 -4.78
N VAL A 360 -28.13 7.44 -4.41
CA VAL A 360 -28.04 8.40 -3.28
C VAL A 360 -28.01 9.89 -3.65
N GLU A 361 -27.83 10.28 -4.91
CA GLU A 361 -27.70 11.73 -5.22
C GLU A 361 -29.01 12.51 -5.01
N THR A 362 -30.18 11.89 -5.15
CA THR A 362 -31.48 12.58 -5.01
C THR A 362 -32.03 12.65 -3.58
N LEU A 363 -31.50 11.89 -2.61
CA LEU A 363 -32.00 11.86 -1.23
C LEU A 363 -31.11 12.64 -0.24
N ALA A 364 -29.87 12.97 -0.61
CA ALA A 364 -28.89 13.62 0.26
C ALA A 364 -29.15 15.12 0.53
N THR A 365 -30.09 15.74 -0.18
CA THR A 365 -30.49 17.15 -0.02
C THR A 365 -31.37 17.42 1.19
N SER A 366 -31.93 16.38 1.84
CA SER A 366 -32.81 16.56 3.00
C SER A 366 -32.37 15.75 4.23
N MET A 367 -31.53 16.36 5.09
CA MET A 367 -31.36 15.84 6.46
C MET A 367 -32.66 15.90 7.27
N GLY A 368 -33.69 16.62 6.79
CA GLY A 368 -34.99 16.72 7.45
C GLY A 368 -35.86 15.47 7.35
N THR A 369 -35.63 14.56 6.39
CA THR A 369 -36.57 13.46 6.12
C THR A 369 -36.10 12.10 6.68
N GLN A 370 -34.82 11.97 7.06
CA GLN A 370 -34.28 10.72 7.61
C GLN A 370 -34.52 10.54 9.13
N MET A 371 -34.95 11.58 9.86
CA MET A 371 -35.39 11.40 11.25
C MET A 371 -36.72 10.65 11.37
N ALA A 372 -37.56 10.65 10.32
CA ALA A 372 -38.83 9.94 10.32
C ALA A 372 -38.69 8.40 10.15
N ALA A 373 -37.56 7.92 9.63
CA ALA A 373 -37.30 6.48 9.45
C ALA A 373 -36.67 5.80 10.67
N VAL A 374 -36.54 6.51 11.80
CA VAL A 374 -36.10 5.95 13.09
C VAL A 374 -37.27 5.30 13.86
N GLY A 375 -38.50 5.44 13.36
CA GLY A 375 -39.73 4.99 14.03
C GLY A 375 -40.11 3.50 13.91
N ALA A 376 -39.30 2.65 13.27
CA ALA A 376 -39.65 1.23 13.10
C ALA A 376 -38.45 0.30 13.31
N LEU A 377 -37.80 0.40 14.48
CA LEU A 377 -37.18 -0.78 15.09
C LEU A 377 -38.28 -1.44 15.92
N GLU A 378 -38.98 -2.42 15.36
CA GLU A 378 -39.75 -3.35 16.18
C GLU A 378 -38.77 -3.97 17.17
N ALA A 379 -38.97 -3.67 18.46
CA ALA A 379 -38.25 -4.30 19.55
C ALA A 379 -38.67 -5.77 19.63
N GLY A 380 -38.09 -6.59 18.74
CA GLY A 380 -38.08 -8.04 18.91
C GLY A 380 -37.34 -8.40 20.21
N PRO A 381 -37.67 -9.53 20.85
CA PRO A 381 -36.98 -9.97 22.05
C PRO A 381 -35.47 -10.05 21.81
N PRO A 382 -34.61 -9.74 22.81
CA PRO A 382 -33.17 -9.76 22.65
C PRO A 382 -32.74 -11.14 22.14
N SER A 383 -32.24 -11.17 20.90
CA SER A 383 -31.65 -12.39 20.38
C SER A 383 -30.38 -12.71 21.17
N LYS A 384 -30.00 -13.98 21.27
CA LYS A 384 -28.80 -14.44 21.99
C LYS A 384 -27.48 -13.82 21.47
N ALA A 385 -27.49 -13.02 20.40
CA ALA A 385 -26.32 -12.45 19.73
C ALA A 385 -26.42 -10.91 19.56
N SER A 386 -26.65 -10.18 20.65
CA SER A 386 -26.64 -8.70 20.64
C SER A 386 -25.22 -8.14 20.86
N MET A 387 -24.79 -7.18 20.04
CA MET A 387 -23.46 -6.58 20.13
C MET A 387 -23.46 -5.43 21.16
N PRO A 388 -22.40 -5.27 21.98
CA PRO A 388 -22.26 -4.12 22.88
C PRO A 388 -22.36 -2.79 22.15
N CYS A 389 -23.19 -1.89 22.65
CA CYS A 389 -23.33 -0.53 22.13
C CYS A 389 -22.69 0.50 23.07
N GLY A 390 -22.15 1.58 22.51
CA GLY A 390 -21.46 2.63 23.25
C GLY A 390 -21.80 4.04 22.82
N PHE A 391 -21.38 5.01 23.64
CA PHE A 391 -21.46 6.44 23.38
C PHE A 391 -20.07 7.07 23.51
N VAL A 392 -19.68 7.89 22.53
CA VAL A 392 -18.39 8.60 22.54
C VAL A 392 -18.47 9.79 23.50
N VAL A 393 -17.69 9.74 24.58
CA VAL A 393 -17.64 10.81 25.61
C VAL A 393 -16.53 11.84 25.35
N GLY A 394 -15.55 11.48 24.54
CA GLY A 394 -14.44 12.36 24.19
C GLY A 394 -13.49 11.73 23.17
N ILE A 395 -12.57 12.55 22.65
CA ILE A 395 -11.68 12.18 21.56
C ILE A 395 -10.24 12.49 22.01
N MET A 396 -9.42 11.45 22.14
CA MET A 396 -8.03 11.59 22.60
C MET A 396 -7.10 12.04 21.50
N SER A 397 -7.32 11.55 20.27
CA SER A 397 -6.49 11.90 19.11
C SER A 397 -7.35 11.94 17.86
N ARG A 398 -7.24 13.04 17.11
CA ARG A 398 -7.86 13.20 15.79
C ARG A 398 -7.03 12.50 14.72
N ASN A 399 -7.70 11.97 13.70
CA ASN A 399 -7.11 11.42 12.48
C ASN A 399 -7.52 12.23 11.25
N TRP A 400 -7.56 13.55 11.40
CA TRP A 400 -7.89 14.45 10.29
C TRP A 400 -6.74 14.49 9.28
N ARG A 401 -7.12 14.54 8.01
CA ARG A 401 -6.21 14.58 6.87
C ARG A 401 -6.76 15.53 5.82
N ASP A 402 -6.06 15.61 4.70
CA ASP A 402 -6.57 16.26 3.51
C ASP A 402 -7.68 15.39 2.91
N TYR A 403 -8.84 16.01 2.69
CA TYR A 403 -10.01 15.35 2.11
C TYR A 403 -10.29 15.97 0.75
N VAL A 404 -10.44 15.13 -0.27
CA VAL A 404 -10.92 15.58 -1.57
C VAL A 404 -12.42 15.75 -1.48
N CYS A 405 -12.93 16.89 -1.94
CA CYS A 405 -14.34 17.25 -1.88
C CYS A 405 -14.81 17.76 -3.24
N THR A 406 -16.13 17.70 -3.42
CA THR A 406 -16.86 18.37 -4.49
C THR A 406 -17.94 19.25 -3.88
N PHE A 407 -18.22 20.39 -4.49
CA PHE A 407 -19.42 21.17 -4.18
C PHE A 407 -20.59 20.68 -5.06
N VAL A 408 -21.47 19.84 -4.50
CA VAL A 408 -22.66 19.35 -5.22
C VAL A 408 -23.75 20.42 -5.14
N GLN A 409 -24.12 20.96 -6.29
CA GLN A 409 -25.22 21.92 -6.37
C GLN A 409 -26.57 21.19 -6.32
N ASP A 410 -27.49 21.71 -5.52
CA ASP A 410 -28.89 21.28 -5.53
C ASP A 410 -29.57 21.85 -6.79
N GLU A 411 -30.02 20.99 -7.71
CA GLU A 411 -30.69 21.42 -8.95
C GLU A 411 -31.95 22.25 -8.69
N SER A 412 -32.55 22.14 -7.50
CA SER A 412 -33.73 22.91 -7.10
C SER A 412 -33.42 24.35 -6.67
N ARG A 413 -32.14 24.72 -6.50
CA ARG A 413 -31.71 26.05 -6.05
C ARG A 413 -30.65 26.65 -6.98
N PRO A 414 -30.77 27.95 -7.33
CA PRO A 414 -29.73 28.63 -8.10
C PRO A 414 -28.41 28.62 -7.33
N ALA A 415 -27.30 28.42 -8.02
CA ALA A 415 -25.97 28.46 -7.42
C ALA A 415 -25.78 29.82 -6.75
N PRO A 416 -25.22 29.88 -5.52
CA PRO A 416 -24.82 31.16 -4.97
C PRO A 416 -23.79 31.79 -5.92
N GLU A 417 -24.11 32.94 -6.52
CA GLU A 417 -23.17 33.66 -7.41
C GLU A 417 -22.14 34.48 -6.62
N SER A 418 -22.38 34.69 -5.32
CA SER A 418 -21.54 35.51 -4.43
C SER A 418 -20.78 34.66 -3.40
N ALA A 419 -19.73 35.25 -2.84
CA ALA A 419 -18.91 34.63 -1.80
C ALA A 419 -19.76 34.25 -0.58
N GLY A 420 -19.53 33.06 -0.03
CA GLY A 420 -20.33 32.58 1.08
C GLY A 420 -19.90 31.24 1.65
N TRP A 421 -20.62 30.83 2.70
CA TRP A 421 -20.48 29.51 3.31
C TRP A 421 -21.25 28.47 2.51
N VAL A 422 -20.56 27.42 2.08
CA VAL A 422 -21.12 26.28 1.36
C VAL A 422 -20.88 24.99 2.14
N VAL A 423 -21.70 23.97 1.87
CA VAL A 423 -21.49 22.61 2.37
C VAL A 423 -20.98 21.75 1.23
N VAL A 424 -19.84 21.13 1.42
CA VAL A 424 -19.17 20.29 0.43
C VAL A 424 -19.23 18.82 0.83
N THR A 425 -19.21 17.95 -0.18
CA THR A 425 -19.29 16.50 0.00
C THR A 425 -17.91 15.88 -0.22
N PRO A 426 -17.33 15.22 0.80
CA PRO A 426 -16.10 14.46 0.64
C PRO A 426 -16.24 13.30 -0.34
N TRP A 427 -15.13 12.98 -1.02
CA TRP A 427 -15.03 11.84 -1.92
C TRP A 427 -15.19 10.52 -1.16
N ASP A 428 -14.55 10.39 0.00
CA ASP A 428 -14.75 9.27 0.93
C ASP A 428 -16.09 9.39 1.67
N ARG A 429 -17.00 8.44 1.39
CA ARG A 429 -18.34 8.36 1.97
C ARG A 429 -18.38 8.22 3.49
N LYS A 430 -17.27 7.83 4.11
CA LYS A 430 -17.14 7.73 5.57
C LYS A 430 -17.03 9.07 6.27
N ILE A 431 -16.64 10.12 5.54
CA ILE A 431 -16.39 11.44 6.09
C ILE A 431 -17.68 12.27 6.00
N PRO A 432 -18.11 12.93 7.08
CA PRO A 432 -19.29 13.79 7.05
C PRO A 432 -19.06 15.00 6.13
N ARG A 433 -20.15 15.55 5.59
CA ARG A 433 -20.09 16.79 4.80
C ARG A 433 -19.46 17.92 5.60
N ILE A 434 -18.69 18.76 4.93
CA ILE A 434 -17.86 19.81 5.55
C ILE A 434 -18.40 21.18 5.15
N ARG A 435 -18.47 22.11 6.10
CA ARG A 435 -18.82 23.50 5.84
C ARG A 435 -17.56 24.32 5.60
N MET A 436 -17.49 25.05 4.49
CA MET A 436 -16.34 25.91 4.16
C MET A 436 -16.78 27.24 3.55
N PHE A 437 -15.92 28.26 3.62
CA PHE A 437 -16.13 29.53 2.95
C PHE A 437 -15.42 29.54 1.59
N THR A 438 -16.09 30.04 0.55
CA THR A 438 -15.51 30.22 -0.79
C THR A 438 -15.98 31.51 -1.44
N THR A 439 -15.09 32.13 -2.21
CA THR A 439 -15.39 33.27 -3.09
C THR A 439 -15.77 32.85 -4.51
N ARG A 440 -15.59 31.57 -4.88
CA ARG A 440 -15.83 31.04 -6.24
C ARG A 440 -16.64 29.73 -6.25
N PRO A 441 -17.86 29.71 -5.71
CA PRO A 441 -18.69 28.49 -5.64
C PRO A 441 -19.01 27.86 -7.01
N THR A 442 -19.23 28.68 -8.04
CA THR A 442 -19.58 28.20 -9.40
C THR A 442 -18.45 27.44 -10.09
N GLN A 443 -17.19 27.86 -9.86
CA GLN A 443 -16.01 27.14 -10.38
C GLN A 443 -15.83 25.80 -9.64
N LEU A 444 -15.89 25.84 -8.30
CA LEU A 444 -15.69 24.65 -7.47
C LEU A 444 -16.77 23.57 -7.66
N ALA A 445 -17.95 23.93 -8.18
CA ALA A 445 -18.99 22.96 -8.50
C ALA A 445 -18.58 21.94 -9.59
N LYS A 446 -17.60 22.28 -10.44
CA LYS A 446 -17.14 21.44 -11.56
C LYS A 446 -15.78 20.79 -11.33
N GLU A 447 -15.17 21.04 -10.18
CA GLU A 447 -13.80 20.63 -9.87
C GLU A 447 -13.75 19.75 -8.61
N ARG A 448 -12.76 18.86 -8.57
CA ARG A 448 -12.29 18.21 -7.34
C ARG A 448 -11.33 19.17 -6.65
N PHE A 449 -11.46 19.36 -5.34
CA PHE A 449 -10.55 20.20 -4.56
C PHE A 449 -10.32 19.64 -3.16
N ILE A 450 -9.23 20.06 -2.53
CA ILE A 450 -8.85 19.62 -1.18
C ILE A 450 -9.44 20.56 -0.14
N VAL A 451 -10.00 19.97 0.92
CA VAL A 451 -10.47 20.66 2.12
C VAL A 451 -9.82 20.04 3.34
N ARG A 452 -9.46 20.89 4.30
CA ARG A 452 -8.98 20.47 5.62
C ARG A 452 -9.96 20.89 6.69
N ILE A 453 -10.23 19.97 7.63
CA ILE A 453 -11.12 20.22 8.76
C ILE A 453 -10.35 21.00 9.83
N ASP A 454 -10.96 22.09 10.30
CA ASP A 454 -10.43 22.96 11.34
C ASP A 454 -10.98 22.59 12.72
N ARG A 455 -12.30 22.39 12.78
CA ARG A 455 -13.04 22.12 14.03
C ARG A 455 -14.43 21.54 13.78
N TRP A 456 -15.05 21.07 14.85
CA TRP A 456 -16.47 20.70 14.84
C TRP A 456 -17.14 21.15 16.13
N ASP A 457 -17.89 22.25 16.03
CA ASP A 457 -18.56 22.92 17.13
C ASP A 457 -19.82 22.14 17.58
N THR A 458 -20.21 22.28 18.85
CA THR A 458 -21.35 21.56 19.45
C THR A 458 -22.70 21.96 18.85
N ASN A 459 -22.82 23.20 18.38
CA ASN A 459 -24.01 23.78 17.75
C ASN A 459 -24.12 23.51 16.24
N SER A 460 -23.16 22.81 15.64
CA SER A 460 -23.13 22.56 14.19
C SER A 460 -23.31 21.08 13.84
N ASN A 461 -24.19 20.82 12.88
CA ASN A 461 -24.34 19.48 12.26
C ASN A 461 -23.12 19.06 11.42
N TYR A 462 -22.29 20.02 10.99
CA TYR A 462 -21.17 19.78 10.08
C TYR A 462 -19.86 20.32 10.67
N PRO A 463 -18.72 19.63 10.47
CA PRO A 463 -17.42 20.21 10.74
C PRO A 463 -17.18 21.45 9.87
N HIS A 464 -16.42 22.39 10.41
CA HIS A 464 -15.89 23.54 9.69
C HIS A 464 -14.51 23.20 9.12
N GLY A 465 -14.27 23.64 7.90
CA GLY A 465 -12.97 23.51 7.24
C GLY A 465 -12.72 24.63 6.26
N HIS A 466 -11.53 24.61 5.65
CA HIS A 466 -11.11 25.59 4.67
C HIS A 466 -10.57 24.91 3.40
N PHE A 467 -10.64 25.63 2.30
CA PHE A 467 -10.11 25.23 0.99
C PHE A 467 -8.58 25.25 1.00
N VAL A 468 -7.95 24.23 0.42
CA VAL A 468 -6.48 24.12 0.28
C VAL A 468 -6.04 24.35 -1.16
N GLN A 469 -6.49 23.51 -2.10
CA GLN A 469 -6.15 23.63 -3.52
C GLN A 469 -7.16 22.92 -4.42
N SER A 470 -7.25 23.35 -5.69
CA SER A 470 -8.01 22.63 -6.71
C SER A 470 -7.14 21.56 -7.37
N LEU A 471 -7.72 20.39 -7.65
CA LEU A 471 -7.07 19.28 -8.34
C LEU A 471 -7.37 19.29 -9.85
N GLY A 472 -8.60 19.65 -10.23
CA GLY A 472 -9.02 19.70 -11.63
C GLY A 472 -10.48 19.28 -11.87
N PRO A 473 -10.91 19.16 -13.14
CA PRO A 473 -12.29 18.85 -13.50
C PRO A 473 -12.74 17.44 -13.08
N ILE A 474 -14.00 17.30 -12.65
CA ILE A 474 -14.58 16.00 -12.29
C ILE A 474 -14.61 15.07 -13.52
N GLY A 475 -14.19 13.81 -13.35
CA GLY A 475 -14.21 12.80 -14.40
C GLY A 475 -13.00 12.81 -15.35
N ASP A 476 -12.13 13.81 -15.25
CA ASP A 476 -10.82 13.79 -15.91
C ASP A 476 -9.90 12.75 -15.25
N LEU A 477 -9.17 11.98 -16.08
CA LEU A 477 -8.36 10.85 -15.61
C LEU A 477 -7.22 11.31 -14.70
N GLU A 478 -6.56 12.43 -15.03
CA GLU A 478 -5.49 12.96 -14.20
C GLU A 478 -6.05 13.41 -12.84
N THR A 479 -7.20 14.11 -12.86
CA THR A 479 -7.87 14.58 -11.64
C THR A 479 -8.30 13.43 -10.72
N GLU A 480 -8.90 12.36 -11.25
CA GLU A 480 -9.30 11.18 -10.46
C GLU A 480 -8.07 10.40 -9.96
N THR A 481 -6.98 10.37 -10.74
CA THR A 481 -5.70 9.79 -10.30
C THR A 481 -5.10 10.57 -9.13
N GLN A 482 -5.04 11.91 -9.21
CA GLN A 482 -4.59 12.75 -8.10
C GLN A 482 -5.51 12.62 -6.88
N THR A 483 -6.82 12.47 -7.10
CA THR A 483 -7.80 12.23 -6.03
C THR A 483 -7.46 10.97 -5.25
N ILE A 484 -7.19 9.86 -5.95
CA ILE A 484 -6.77 8.59 -5.33
C ILE A 484 -5.48 8.77 -4.52
N LEU A 485 -4.49 9.48 -5.06
CA LEU A 485 -3.22 9.71 -4.36
C LEU A 485 -3.41 10.51 -3.07
N VAL A 486 -4.14 11.63 -3.13
CA VAL A 486 -4.39 12.50 -1.97
C VAL A 486 -5.19 11.79 -0.88
N GLU A 487 -6.25 11.06 -1.24
CA GLU A 487 -7.10 10.32 -0.29
C GLU A 487 -6.33 9.26 0.50
N HIS A 488 -5.28 8.69 -0.10
CA HIS A 488 -4.38 7.74 0.56
C HIS A 488 -3.13 8.40 1.15
N GLY A 489 -3.05 9.74 1.18
CA GLY A 489 -1.94 10.50 1.75
C GLY A 489 -0.64 10.43 0.96
N LEU A 490 -0.68 10.07 -0.31
CA LEU A 490 0.48 9.89 -1.20
C LEU A 490 0.79 11.16 -1.99
N LEU A 491 1.58 12.06 -1.41
CA LEU A 491 2.01 13.29 -2.07
C LEU A 491 3.28 13.06 -2.89
N HIS A 492 3.13 12.82 -4.19
CA HIS A 492 4.27 12.67 -5.11
C HIS A 492 4.59 14.01 -5.78
N ARG A 493 5.61 14.69 -5.24
CA ARG A 493 6.15 15.91 -5.87
C ARG A 493 7.22 15.55 -6.90
N PRO A 494 7.46 16.38 -7.92
CA PRO A 494 8.68 16.28 -8.72
C PRO A 494 9.93 16.32 -7.84
N PHE A 495 11.00 15.68 -8.29
CA PHE A 495 12.29 15.78 -7.61
C PHE A 495 12.84 17.20 -7.72
N THR A 496 13.41 17.71 -6.64
CA THR A 496 13.86 19.09 -6.52
C THR A 496 15.25 19.28 -7.13
N ASP A 497 15.61 20.51 -7.49
CA ASP A 497 16.95 20.78 -8.05
C ASP A 497 18.08 20.37 -7.10
N ALA A 498 17.89 20.48 -5.78
CA ALA A 498 18.84 20.02 -4.78
C ALA A 498 19.03 18.50 -4.80
N GLN A 499 17.94 17.74 -4.98
CA GLN A 499 17.98 16.28 -5.13
C GLN A 499 18.65 15.89 -6.45
N LEU A 500 18.32 16.58 -7.54
CA LEU A 500 18.91 16.33 -8.86
C LEU A 500 20.38 16.78 -8.96
N GLN A 501 20.80 17.77 -8.15
CA GLN A 501 22.19 18.21 -8.05
C GLN A 501 23.12 17.06 -7.62
N GLU A 502 22.68 16.18 -6.72
CA GLU A 502 23.43 15.00 -6.29
C GLU A 502 23.71 14.03 -7.47
N LEU A 503 22.89 14.10 -8.52
CA LEU A 503 23.01 13.27 -9.72
C LEU A 503 23.77 13.94 -10.86
N LYS A 504 24.14 15.22 -10.77
CA LYS A 504 24.77 15.94 -11.89
C LYS A 504 26.06 15.30 -12.38
N SER A 505 26.83 14.68 -11.50
CA SER A 505 28.05 13.94 -11.88
C SER A 505 27.76 12.72 -12.75
N TYR A 506 26.55 12.16 -12.66
CA TYR A 506 26.10 10.99 -13.40
C TYR A 506 25.27 11.35 -14.64
N ALA A 507 24.63 12.53 -14.63
CA ALA A 507 23.75 13.03 -15.69
C ALA A 507 24.47 13.67 -16.89
N SER A 508 25.80 13.58 -16.97
CA SER A 508 26.58 14.16 -18.09
C SER A 508 26.24 13.50 -19.44
N ASP A 509 26.52 14.16 -20.56
CA ASP A 509 26.32 13.63 -21.93
C ASP A 509 27.01 12.28 -22.21
N ARG A 510 27.90 11.83 -21.33
CA ARG A 510 28.56 10.52 -21.40
C ARG A 510 27.75 9.48 -20.64
N LYS A 511 27.37 8.39 -21.33
CA LYS A 511 26.81 7.18 -20.70
C LYS A 511 27.68 6.74 -19.52
N TRP A 512 27.05 6.58 -18.35
CA TRP A 512 27.72 6.17 -17.13
C TRP A 512 28.46 4.84 -17.30
N LYS A 513 29.63 4.72 -16.68
CA LYS A 513 30.47 3.51 -16.68
C LYS A 513 30.96 3.21 -15.28
N VAL A 514 31.24 1.94 -15.02
CA VAL A 514 31.86 1.49 -13.78
C VAL A 514 33.24 2.14 -13.60
N ASP A 515 33.53 2.57 -12.38
CA ASP A 515 34.82 3.14 -11.99
C ASP A 515 35.84 2.01 -11.81
N PRO A 516 37.00 2.06 -12.50
CA PRO A 516 38.07 1.08 -12.31
C PRO A 516 38.50 0.88 -10.84
N LYS A 517 38.42 1.92 -10.00
CA LYS A 517 38.72 1.81 -8.57
C LYS A 517 37.71 0.95 -7.83
N GLU A 518 36.43 1.10 -8.15
CA GLU A 518 35.38 0.27 -7.57
C GLU A 518 35.46 -1.18 -8.07
N VAL A 519 35.81 -1.39 -9.34
CA VAL A 519 36.06 -2.74 -9.88
C VAL A 519 37.12 -3.49 -9.07
N ALA A 520 38.17 -2.79 -8.62
CA ALA A 520 39.22 -3.40 -7.80
C ALA A 520 38.76 -3.81 -6.39
N ASN A 521 37.74 -3.13 -5.85
CA ASN A 521 37.20 -3.38 -4.51
C ASN A 521 36.01 -4.35 -4.50
N ARG A 522 35.52 -4.77 -5.67
CA ARG A 522 34.32 -5.59 -5.85
C ARG A 522 34.68 -6.92 -6.47
N ARG A 523 33.88 -7.95 -6.17
CA ARG A 523 34.00 -9.25 -6.83
C ARG A 523 33.51 -9.13 -8.28
N ASP A 524 34.37 -9.44 -9.24
CA ASP A 524 34.08 -9.24 -10.66
C ASP A 524 33.52 -10.52 -11.31
N LEU A 525 32.22 -10.48 -11.65
CA LEU A 525 31.52 -11.62 -12.25
C LEU A 525 31.44 -11.53 -13.77
N ARG A 526 31.95 -10.43 -14.37
CA ARG A 526 31.87 -10.21 -15.82
C ARG A 526 32.74 -11.21 -16.60
N PRO A 527 32.49 -11.40 -17.91
CA PRO A 527 33.41 -12.13 -18.77
C PRO A 527 34.81 -11.51 -18.75
N PRO A 528 35.91 -12.30 -18.63
CA PRO A 528 37.27 -11.77 -18.65
C PRO A 528 37.58 -10.93 -19.89
N SER A 529 36.98 -11.28 -21.04
CA SER A 529 37.11 -10.54 -22.31
C SER A 529 36.49 -9.14 -22.26
N VAL A 530 35.51 -8.91 -21.38
CA VAL A 530 34.83 -7.62 -21.20
C VAL A 530 35.46 -6.84 -20.03
N SER A 531 35.75 -7.53 -18.94
CA SER A 531 36.33 -6.93 -17.73
C SER A 531 37.76 -6.43 -17.94
N GLY A 532 38.56 -7.14 -18.74
CA GLY A 532 40.02 -6.94 -18.81
C GLY A 532 40.78 -7.51 -17.60
N ASN A 533 40.07 -7.94 -16.54
CA ASN A 533 40.63 -8.67 -15.43
C ASN A 533 40.66 -10.18 -15.73
N LYS A 534 41.87 -10.76 -15.80
CA LYS A 534 42.06 -12.21 -16.00
C LYS A 534 41.52 -13.06 -14.85
N LYS A 535 41.32 -12.48 -13.66
CA LYS A 535 40.74 -13.15 -12.48
C LYS A 535 39.21 -13.03 -12.41
N SER A 536 38.58 -12.37 -13.38
CA SER A 536 37.13 -12.26 -13.45
C SER A 536 36.50 -13.65 -13.66
N GLU A 537 35.34 -13.90 -13.04
CA GLU A 537 34.77 -15.26 -12.98
C GLU A 537 34.06 -15.71 -14.25
N GLY A 538 33.66 -14.77 -15.12
CA GLY A 538 32.94 -15.07 -16.35
C GLY A 538 31.60 -15.78 -16.13
N THR A 539 30.80 -15.27 -15.20
CA THR A 539 29.51 -15.88 -14.82
C THR A 539 28.39 -15.42 -15.75
N LEU A 540 27.56 -16.37 -16.21
CA LEU A 540 26.32 -16.04 -16.92
C LEU A 540 25.29 -15.48 -15.94
N VAL A 541 25.00 -14.18 -16.07
CA VAL A 541 24.00 -13.45 -15.28
C VAL A 541 22.88 -13.00 -16.21
N PHE A 542 21.62 -13.11 -15.80
CA PHE A 542 20.46 -12.65 -16.59
C PHE A 542 19.29 -12.25 -15.68
N SER A 543 18.33 -11.48 -16.20
CA SER A 543 17.11 -11.10 -15.45
C SER A 543 15.85 -11.69 -16.09
N ILE A 544 14.81 -11.90 -15.28
CA ILE A 544 13.48 -12.36 -15.68
C ILE A 544 12.46 -11.40 -15.08
N ASP A 545 11.76 -10.66 -15.94
CA ASP A 545 10.94 -9.52 -15.55
C ASP A 545 9.55 -9.55 -16.23
N PRO A 546 8.56 -8.81 -15.70
CA PRO A 546 7.32 -8.57 -16.44
C PRO A 546 7.57 -7.80 -17.76
N PRO A 547 6.69 -7.95 -18.77
CA PRO A 547 6.79 -7.18 -20.00
C PRO A 547 6.76 -5.67 -19.71
N GLY A 548 7.67 -4.91 -20.34
CA GLY A 548 7.77 -3.46 -20.18
C GLY A 548 8.45 -2.98 -18.89
N CYS A 549 9.01 -3.87 -18.06
CA CYS A 549 9.79 -3.49 -16.87
C CYS A 549 10.94 -2.53 -17.25
N GLN A 550 11.17 -1.46 -16.49
CA GLN A 550 12.29 -0.54 -16.71
C GLN A 550 13.27 -0.49 -15.52
N ASP A 551 12.75 -0.81 -14.34
CA ASP A 551 13.39 -0.85 -13.03
C ASP A 551 13.79 -2.28 -12.67
N VAL A 552 14.78 -2.84 -13.38
CA VAL A 552 15.27 -4.21 -13.17
C VAL A 552 16.15 -4.22 -11.91
N ASP A 553 15.56 -4.65 -10.80
CA ASP A 553 16.23 -4.74 -9.49
C ASP A 553 17.13 -5.97 -9.37
N ASP A 554 16.69 -7.11 -9.91
CA ASP A 554 17.29 -8.42 -9.66
C ASP A 554 17.79 -9.12 -10.94
N ALA A 555 18.85 -9.89 -10.76
CA ALA A 555 19.40 -10.79 -11.76
C ALA A 555 19.87 -12.09 -11.08
N LEU A 556 19.87 -13.18 -11.84
CA LEU A 556 20.15 -14.53 -11.38
C LEU A 556 21.38 -15.08 -12.10
N SER A 557 22.11 -15.98 -11.42
CA SER A 557 23.10 -16.83 -12.05
C SER A 557 23.08 -18.22 -11.43
N VAL A 558 23.41 -19.23 -12.24
CA VAL A 558 23.67 -20.57 -11.74
C VAL A 558 24.72 -21.27 -12.60
N ARG A 559 25.63 -22.01 -11.98
CA ARG A 559 26.61 -22.83 -12.68
C ARG A 559 27.10 -24.00 -11.84
N TRP A 560 27.63 -25.01 -12.52
CA TRP A 560 28.41 -26.06 -11.88
C TRP A 560 29.79 -25.52 -11.52
N LEU A 561 30.26 -25.84 -10.30
CA LEU A 561 31.62 -25.58 -9.88
C LEU A 561 32.52 -26.78 -10.21
N PRO A 562 33.83 -26.55 -10.43
CA PRO A 562 34.80 -27.63 -10.48
C PRO A 562 34.72 -28.51 -9.23
N ALA A 563 35.01 -29.79 -9.37
CA ALA A 563 35.06 -30.70 -8.23
C ALA A 563 36.06 -30.16 -7.18
N ASN A 564 35.67 -30.22 -5.90
CA ASN A 564 36.56 -29.81 -4.82
C ASN A 564 37.74 -30.79 -4.66
N ALA A 565 38.65 -30.52 -3.71
CA ALA A 565 39.79 -31.40 -3.42
C ALA A 565 39.39 -32.85 -3.06
N GLU A 566 38.13 -33.07 -2.66
CA GLU A 566 37.54 -34.36 -2.29
C GLU A 566 36.75 -35.01 -3.44
N GLY A 567 36.78 -34.42 -4.64
CA GLY A 567 36.08 -34.94 -5.83
C GLY A 567 34.58 -34.67 -5.89
N ARG A 568 34.00 -33.95 -4.92
CA ARG A 568 32.56 -33.63 -4.88
C ARG A 568 32.22 -32.46 -5.78
N ARG A 569 31.20 -32.63 -6.62
CA ARG A 569 30.63 -31.55 -7.45
C ARG A 569 29.77 -30.63 -6.59
N ARG A 570 29.70 -29.34 -6.93
CA ARG A 570 28.87 -28.34 -6.25
C ARG A 570 28.19 -27.44 -7.28
N ILE A 571 27.06 -26.86 -6.90
CA ILE A 571 26.34 -25.88 -7.72
C ILE A 571 26.52 -24.51 -7.06
N GLN A 572 26.88 -23.49 -7.85
CA GLN A 572 26.88 -22.11 -7.40
C GLN A 572 25.59 -21.43 -7.86
N LEU A 573 24.79 -20.93 -6.92
CA LEU A 573 23.60 -20.14 -7.15
C LEU A 573 23.88 -18.68 -6.76
N GLY A 574 23.56 -17.72 -7.62
CA GLY A 574 23.72 -16.30 -7.35
C GLY A 574 22.42 -15.52 -7.51
N VAL A 575 22.13 -14.67 -6.52
CA VAL A 575 21.13 -13.60 -6.62
C VAL A 575 21.86 -12.27 -6.55
N HIS A 576 21.66 -11.43 -7.56
CA HIS A 576 22.37 -10.17 -7.74
C HIS A 576 21.37 -9.02 -7.79
N ILE A 577 21.46 -8.09 -6.86
CA ILE A 577 20.52 -6.99 -6.68
C ILE A 577 21.21 -5.66 -6.98
N ALA A 578 20.53 -4.71 -7.62
CA ALA A 578 21.04 -3.37 -7.91
C ALA A 578 21.66 -2.68 -6.67
N ASP A 579 22.91 -2.21 -6.76
CA ASP A 579 23.58 -1.52 -5.63
C ASP A 579 23.21 -0.03 -5.56
N VAL A 580 21.96 0.25 -5.19
CA VAL A 580 21.45 1.62 -5.03
C VAL A 580 22.19 2.40 -3.95
N THR A 581 22.67 1.72 -2.89
CA THR A 581 23.38 2.37 -1.77
C THR A 581 24.70 3.02 -2.18
N TYR A 582 25.28 2.61 -3.31
CA TYR A 582 26.44 3.30 -3.88
C TYR A 582 26.08 4.72 -4.32
N PHE A 583 24.92 4.92 -4.94
CA PHE A 583 24.48 6.20 -5.50
C PHE A 583 23.71 7.06 -4.48
N VAL A 584 22.94 6.44 -3.60
CA VAL A 584 22.11 7.14 -2.59
C VAL A 584 22.80 7.10 -1.22
N LYS A 585 23.55 8.17 -0.91
CA LYS A 585 24.31 8.31 0.34
C LYS A 585 23.39 8.54 1.54
N ALA A 586 23.69 7.90 2.67
CA ALA A 586 22.93 8.10 3.91
C ALA A 586 22.95 9.58 4.33
N GLY A 587 21.79 10.12 4.71
CA GLY A 587 21.65 11.52 5.12
C GLY A 587 21.66 12.55 3.98
N GLY A 588 21.78 12.14 2.72
CA GLY A 588 21.66 13.02 1.55
C GLY A 588 20.21 13.43 1.25
N ASN A 589 20.01 14.38 0.34
CA ASN A 589 18.68 14.84 -0.05
C ASN A 589 17.88 13.75 -0.77
N LEU A 590 18.54 12.93 -1.60
CA LEU A 590 17.91 11.77 -2.23
C LEU A 590 17.51 10.70 -1.21
N ASP A 591 18.32 10.48 -0.16
CA ASP A 591 17.98 9.54 0.91
C ASP A 591 16.79 10.01 1.73
N ALA A 592 16.71 11.32 2.04
CA ALA A 592 15.57 11.91 2.72
C ALA A 592 14.28 11.80 1.88
N GLU A 593 14.35 12.02 0.57
CA GLU A 593 13.21 11.86 -0.34
C GLU A 593 12.79 10.39 -0.47
N ALA A 594 13.74 9.47 -0.63
CA ALA A 594 13.48 8.04 -0.70
C ALA A 594 12.85 7.54 0.61
N ARG A 595 13.31 8.02 1.77
CA ARG A 595 12.71 7.75 3.09
C ARG A 595 11.28 8.29 3.14
N ARG A 596 11.04 9.52 2.67
CA ARG A 596 9.71 10.15 2.65
C ARG A 596 8.72 9.33 1.81
N ARG A 597 9.10 8.95 0.59
CA ARG A 597 8.27 8.11 -0.30
C ARG A 597 8.13 6.67 0.21
N SER A 598 9.21 6.11 0.77
CA SER A 598 9.37 4.73 1.27
C SER A 598 9.17 3.60 0.25
N THR A 599 8.24 3.75 -0.70
CA THR A 599 7.95 2.77 -1.75
C THR A 599 7.55 3.48 -3.04
N SER A 600 7.87 2.89 -4.20
CA SER A 600 7.25 3.30 -5.46
C SER A 600 5.77 2.90 -5.46
N VAL A 601 4.92 3.70 -6.11
CA VAL A 601 3.47 3.46 -6.22
C VAL A 601 3.11 3.11 -7.65
N TYR A 602 2.61 1.89 -7.85
CA TYR A 602 2.18 1.40 -9.15
C TYR A 602 0.67 1.56 -9.29
N LEU A 603 0.25 2.33 -10.29
CA LEU A 603 -1.13 2.46 -10.70
C LEU A 603 -1.36 1.66 -11.99
N ALA A 604 -2.60 1.62 -12.47
CA ALA A 604 -2.96 0.88 -13.68
C ALA A 604 -2.22 1.36 -14.95
N ASP A 605 -2.17 2.67 -15.17
CA ASP A 605 -1.55 3.29 -16.35
C ASP A 605 -0.09 3.68 -16.14
N ARG A 606 0.29 4.08 -14.92
CA ARG A 606 1.62 4.66 -14.64
C ARG A 606 2.20 4.21 -13.31
N ARG A 607 3.44 4.64 -13.04
CA ARG A 607 4.10 4.48 -11.74
C ARG A 607 4.66 5.81 -11.24
N TYR A 608 4.71 5.96 -9.92
CA TYR A 608 5.42 7.03 -9.24
C TYR A 608 6.64 6.45 -8.54
N ASP A 609 7.81 6.85 -9.01
CA ASP A 609 9.09 6.27 -8.56
C ASP A 609 9.51 6.80 -7.18
N MET A 610 10.08 5.93 -6.36
CA MET A 610 10.77 6.33 -5.13
C MET A 610 12.05 7.13 -5.41
N LEU A 611 12.77 6.77 -6.47
CA LEU A 611 14.04 7.37 -6.89
C LEU A 611 13.90 8.07 -8.26
N PRO A 612 14.77 9.04 -8.59
CA PRO A 612 14.74 9.68 -9.90
C PRO A 612 14.93 8.70 -11.05
N GLY A 613 14.28 8.97 -12.19
CA GLY A 613 14.31 8.11 -13.39
C GLY A 613 15.72 7.73 -13.87
N LEU A 614 16.71 8.62 -13.71
CA LEU A 614 18.12 8.34 -14.03
C LEU A 614 18.70 7.17 -13.19
N LEU A 615 18.32 7.08 -11.91
CA LEU A 615 18.73 5.97 -11.06
C LEU A 615 17.86 4.74 -11.31
N SER A 616 16.53 4.89 -11.28
CA SER A 616 15.58 3.76 -11.33
C SER A 616 15.54 3.08 -12.70
N GLY A 617 15.51 3.85 -13.79
CA GLY A 617 15.36 3.34 -15.15
C GLY A 617 16.65 3.13 -15.93
N ASP A 618 17.81 3.61 -15.44
CA ASP A 618 19.08 3.51 -16.17
C ASP A 618 20.24 2.97 -15.31
N ILE A 619 20.78 3.79 -14.40
CA ILE A 619 22.09 3.52 -13.79
C ILE A 619 22.05 2.35 -12.80
N CYS A 620 20.98 2.21 -12.01
CA CYS A 620 20.84 1.09 -11.07
C CYS A 620 20.22 -0.14 -11.75
N SER A 621 19.36 0.07 -12.75
CA SER A 621 18.67 -1.00 -13.46
C SER A 621 19.67 -1.93 -14.15
N LEU A 622 19.51 -3.24 -13.92
CA LEU A 622 20.42 -4.30 -14.37
C LEU A 622 20.20 -4.69 -15.85
N TRP A 623 20.24 -3.68 -16.73
CA TRP A 623 20.06 -3.85 -18.17
C TRP A 623 21.02 -4.85 -18.80
N SER A 624 20.51 -5.57 -19.80
CA SER A 624 21.32 -6.50 -20.58
C SER A 624 22.40 -5.78 -21.39
N GLY A 625 23.57 -6.41 -21.52
CA GLY A 625 24.69 -5.88 -22.28
C GLY A 625 25.33 -4.62 -21.69
N VAL A 626 25.11 -4.29 -20.41
CA VAL A 626 25.74 -3.14 -19.76
C VAL A 626 26.33 -3.54 -18.40
N ASP A 627 27.48 -2.96 -18.06
CA ASP A 627 28.14 -3.20 -16.79
C ASP A 627 27.44 -2.39 -15.69
N ARG A 628 27.13 -3.07 -14.58
CA ARG A 628 26.36 -2.52 -13.46
C ARG A 628 26.92 -2.97 -12.12
N TYR A 629 26.75 -2.13 -11.10
CA TYR A 629 27.05 -2.51 -9.72
C TYR A 629 25.89 -3.29 -9.12
N ALA A 630 26.22 -4.37 -8.43
CA ALA A 630 25.26 -5.17 -7.70
C ALA A 630 25.75 -5.48 -6.29
N MET A 631 24.81 -5.80 -5.41
CA MET A 631 25.01 -6.46 -4.15
C MET A 631 24.51 -7.89 -4.31
N SER A 632 25.32 -8.89 -3.98
CA SER A 632 25.03 -10.28 -4.32
C SER A 632 25.08 -11.19 -3.10
N ALA A 633 24.19 -12.18 -3.12
CA ALA A 633 24.24 -13.36 -2.29
C ALA A 633 24.54 -14.55 -3.20
N ILE A 634 25.60 -15.30 -2.89
CA ILE A 634 26.09 -16.42 -3.69
C ILE A 634 26.20 -17.64 -2.78
N TRP A 635 25.47 -18.70 -3.10
CA TRP A 635 25.48 -19.96 -2.35
C TRP A 635 26.23 -21.04 -3.12
N GLU A 636 26.96 -21.88 -2.39
CA GLU A 636 27.39 -23.19 -2.87
C GLU A 636 26.42 -24.25 -2.33
N LEU A 637 25.82 -25.00 -3.24
CA LEU A 637 24.82 -26.03 -2.93
C LEU A 637 25.37 -27.41 -3.25
N ASP A 638 25.00 -28.38 -2.42
CA ASP A 638 25.15 -29.79 -2.72
C ASP A 638 24.24 -30.19 -3.89
N PRO A 639 24.73 -30.91 -4.92
CA PRO A 639 23.98 -31.13 -6.15
C PRO A 639 22.79 -32.10 -6.01
N ASP A 640 22.79 -32.92 -4.97
CA ASP A 640 21.80 -33.98 -4.72
C ASP A 640 20.77 -33.52 -3.69
N SER A 641 21.24 -33.14 -2.50
CA SER A 641 20.37 -32.68 -1.39
C SER A 641 19.92 -31.22 -1.53
N LEU A 642 20.63 -30.41 -2.33
CA LEU A 642 20.41 -28.97 -2.47
C LEU A 642 20.46 -28.24 -1.12
N GLU A 643 21.25 -28.75 -0.18
CA GLU A 643 21.59 -28.05 1.07
C GLU A 643 22.67 -26.99 0.81
N VAL A 644 22.64 -25.92 1.62
CA VAL A 644 23.64 -24.85 1.55
C VAL A 644 24.91 -25.32 2.23
N LEU A 645 25.99 -25.42 1.46
CA LEU A 645 27.33 -25.75 1.93
C LEU A 645 28.09 -24.50 2.37
N ASP A 646 27.98 -23.43 1.59
CA ASP A 646 28.61 -22.13 1.89
C ASP A 646 27.76 -20.98 1.33
N VAL A 647 27.94 -19.79 1.90
CA VAL A 647 27.29 -18.56 1.46
C VAL A 647 28.23 -17.38 1.53
N TRP A 648 28.28 -16.63 0.43
CA TRP A 648 29.03 -15.38 0.31
C TRP A 648 28.09 -14.21 0.07
N PHE A 649 28.31 -13.10 0.78
CA PHE A 649 27.63 -11.84 0.56
C PHE A 649 28.63 -10.73 0.25
N GLY A 650 28.29 -9.83 -0.66
CA GLY A 650 29.11 -8.65 -0.90
C GLY A 650 28.78 -7.89 -2.16
N ARG A 651 29.60 -6.88 -2.44
CA ARG A 651 29.48 -6.06 -3.64
C ARG A 651 30.15 -6.72 -4.84
N THR A 652 29.44 -6.72 -5.97
CA THR A 652 29.89 -7.27 -7.24
C THR A 652 29.83 -6.24 -8.35
N VAL A 653 30.54 -6.52 -9.44
CA VAL A 653 30.31 -5.91 -10.75
C VAL A 653 29.81 -7.00 -11.68
N ILE A 654 28.67 -6.76 -12.30
CA ILE A 654 27.99 -7.72 -13.18
C ILE A 654 27.75 -7.12 -14.56
N ARG A 655 27.45 -8.00 -15.51
CA ARG A 655 26.94 -7.64 -16.83
C ARG A 655 25.85 -8.65 -17.18
N SER A 656 24.59 -8.24 -17.07
CA SER A 656 23.47 -9.09 -17.45
C SER A 656 23.59 -9.42 -18.95
N SER A 657 23.52 -10.69 -19.31
CA SER A 657 23.59 -11.16 -20.70
C SER A 657 22.24 -11.00 -21.40
N TYR A 658 21.15 -11.27 -20.69
CA TYR A 658 19.79 -11.30 -21.23
C TYR A 658 18.81 -10.65 -20.27
N LYS A 659 17.82 -9.96 -20.83
CA LYS A 659 16.63 -9.51 -20.11
C LYS A 659 15.40 -10.19 -20.72
N MET A 660 14.85 -11.16 -20.01
CA MET A 660 13.76 -12.00 -20.52
C MET A 660 12.43 -11.68 -19.86
N THR A 661 11.32 -11.96 -20.56
CA THR A 661 10.01 -12.01 -19.90
C THR A 661 9.77 -13.35 -19.23
N TYR A 662 8.83 -13.42 -18.29
CA TYR A 662 8.42 -14.69 -17.67
C TYR A 662 7.96 -15.72 -18.69
N GLU A 663 7.20 -15.31 -19.72
CA GLU A 663 6.73 -16.19 -20.78
C GLU A 663 7.88 -16.72 -21.63
N ALA A 664 8.90 -15.87 -21.90
CA ALA A 664 10.09 -16.29 -22.63
C ALA A 664 10.92 -17.31 -21.84
N ALA A 665 11.15 -17.04 -20.54
CA ALA A 665 11.85 -17.96 -19.66
C ALA A 665 11.11 -19.30 -19.53
N GLN A 666 9.78 -19.26 -19.38
CA GLN A 666 8.94 -20.46 -19.27
C GLN A 666 9.00 -21.29 -20.54
N LYS A 667 8.84 -20.67 -21.71
CA LYS A 667 8.91 -21.37 -23.01
C LYS A 667 10.24 -22.09 -23.22
N ILE A 668 11.36 -21.53 -22.73
CA ILE A 668 12.67 -22.17 -22.83
C ILE A 668 12.78 -23.32 -21.81
N ALA A 669 12.32 -23.11 -20.57
CA ALA A 669 12.36 -24.13 -19.51
C ALA A 669 11.46 -25.34 -19.80
N ASP A 670 10.33 -25.13 -20.49
CA ASP A 670 9.33 -26.17 -20.79
C ASP A 670 9.73 -27.13 -21.91
N LEU A 671 10.86 -26.90 -22.58
CA LEU A 671 11.27 -27.74 -23.71
C LEU A 671 11.59 -29.17 -23.23
N LYS A 672 10.73 -30.10 -23.65
CA LYS A 672 10.82 -31.53 -23.36
C LYS A 672 11.71 -32.24 -24.37
N ASP A 673 12.34 -33.31 -23.92
CA ASP A 673 13.19 -34.19 -24.74
C ASP A 673 14.41 -33.50 -25.37
N VAL A 674 14.78 -32.31 -24.87
CA VAL A 674 15.97 -31.58 -25.29
C VAL A 674 17.16 -31.91 -24.36
N GLY A 675 17.54 -33.18 -24.32
CA GLY A 675 18.66 -33.64 -23.48
C GLY A 675 18.37 -34.90 -22.66
N THR A 676 17.92 -35.97 -23.30
CA THR A 676 18.01 -37.33 -22.73
C THR A 676 19.46 -37.84 -22.58
N GLU A 677 20.46 -37.00 -22.84
CA GLU A 677 21.90 -37.24 -22.69
C GLU A 677 22.52 -36.14 -21.78
N GLU A 678 23.73 -36.37 -21.22
CA GLU A 678 24.43 -35.50 -20.23
C GLU A 678 24.55 -34.00 -20.61
N THR A 679 24.32 -33.62 -21.87
CA THR A 679 24.33 -32.22 -22.36
C THR A 679 23.17 -31.93 -23.32
N PRO A 680 22.49 -30.77 -23.23
CA PRO A 680 21.38 -30.42 -24.11
C PRO A 680 21.86 -30.23 -25.55
N LYS A 681 21.07 -30.69 -26.54
CA LYS A 681 21.35 -30.55 -27.97
C LYS A 681 20.84 -29.19 -28.48
N PRO A 682 21.70 -28.16 -28.68
CA PRO A 682 21.20 -26.80 -28.90
C PRO A 682 20.49 -26.61 -30.24
N ASP A 683 20.80 -27.44 -31.25
CA ASP A 683 20.09 -27.48 -32.52
C ASP A 683 18.62 -27.90 -32.35
N CYS A 684 18.35 -28.80 -31.41
CA CYS A 684 16.99 -29.21 -31.07
C CYS A 684 16.23 -28.08 -30.37
N ILE A 685 16.88 -27.39 -29.42
CA ILE A 685 16.31 -26.19 -28.76
C ILE A 685 15.93 -25.16 -29.83
N LEU A 686 16.86 -24.86 -30.74
CA LEU A 686 16.68 -23.88 -31.80
C LEU A 686 15.49 -24.23 -32.70
N ARG A 687 15.35 -25.50 -33.10
CA ARG A 687 14.22 -25.95 -33.94
C ARG A 687 12.88 -25.84 -33.21
N GLN A 688 12.80 -26.29 -31.96
CA GLN A 688 11.57 -26.26 -31.17
C GLN A 688 11.10 -24.84 -30.86
N LEU A 689 12.03 -23.89 -30.71
CA LEU A 689 11.71 -22.46 -30.51
C LEU A 689 11.44 -21.69 -31.81
N GLY A 690 11.21 -22.36 -32.95
CA GLY A 690 10.88 -21.70 -34.21
C GLY A 690 12.09 -21.12 -34.96
N GLY A 691 13.27 -21.68 -34.75
CA GLY A 691 14.52 -21.28 -35.40
C GLY A 691 15.08 -19.94 -34.87
N LYS A 692 16.04 -19.38 -35.62
CA LYS A 692 16.72 -18.12 -35.25
C LYS A 692 15.76 -16.96 -35.05
N LYS A 693 14.67 -16.92 -35.84
CA LYS A 693 13.65 -15.88 -35.76
C LYS A 693 12.86 -15.98 -34.43
N GLY A 694 12.35 -17.16 -34.09
CA GLY A 694 11.60 -17.34 -32.84
C GLY A 694 12.45 -17.12 -31.59
N VAL A 695 13.71 -17.57 -31.59
CA VAL A 695 14.64 -17.25 -30.49
C VAL A 695 14.91 -15.75 -30.39
N GLY A 696 15.08 -15.06 -31.52
CA GLY A 696 15.27 -13.61 -31.54
C GLY A 696 14.04 -12.81 -31.06
N GLU A 697 12.84 -13.36 -31.18
CA GLU A 697 11.61 -12.76 -30.63
C GLU A 697 11.49 -12.96 -29.12
N LEU A 698 11.94 -14.12 -28.59
CA LEU A 698 11.91 -14.43 -27.15
C LEU A 698 13.05 -13.76 -26.39
N VAL A 699 14.25 -13.74 -26.98
CA VAL A 699 15.48 -13.19 -26.40
C VAL A 699 16.12 -12.25 -27.44
N PRO A 700 15.75 -10.96 -27.45
CA PRO A 700 16.19 -10.00 -28.44
C PRO A 700 17.72 -9.91 -28.61
N GLU A 701 18.48 -10.12 -27.53
CA GLU A 701 19.94 -10.11 -27.54
C GLU A 701 20.57 -11.22 -28.38
N LEU A 702 19.81 -12.29 -28.69
CA LEU A 702 20.25 -13.42 -29.51
C LEU A 702 19.89 -13.28 -31.00
N ALA A 703 19.05 -12.32 -31.39
CA ALA A 703 18.51 -12.22 -32.76
C ALA A 703 19.61 -12.07 -33.85
N ASN A 704 20.67 -11.31 -33.56
CA ASN A 704 21.72 -10.96 -34.52
C ASN A 704 23.06 -11.67 -34.24
N VAL A 705 23.06 -12.74 -33.45
CA VAL A 705 24.27 -13.47 -33.07
C VAL A 705 24.67 -14.49 -34.17
N PRO A 706 25.97 -14.70 -34.46
CA PRO A 706 26.42 -15.75 -35.37
C PRO A 706 26.01 -17.15 -34.88
N ASP A 707 25.65 -18.04 -35.80
CA ASP A 707 24.98 -19.31 -35.47
C ASP A 707 25.76 -20.20 -34.49
N LYS A 708 27.08 -20.29 -34.64
CA LYS A 708 27.93 -21.04 -33.69
C LYS A 708 27.84 -20.50 -32.26
N LYS A 709 27.78 -19.18 -32.10
CA LYS A 709 27.68 -18.54 -30.78
C LYS A 709 26.25 -18.62 -30.25
N LEU A 710 25.25 -18.50 -31.14
CA LEU A 710 23.83 -18.67 -30.81
C LEU A 710 23.56 -20.03 -30.17
N LEU A 711 24.04 -21.12 -30.80
CA LEU A 711 23.85 -22.48 -30.30
C LEU A 711 24.48 -22.69 -28.91
N SER A 712 25.73 -22.23 -28.72
CA SER A 712 26.40 -22.31 -27.41
C SER A 712 25.64 -21.53 -26.33
N SER A 713 25.28 -20.28 -26.62
CA SER A 713 24.55 -19.40 -25.70
C SER A 713 23.16 -19.93 -25.33
N LEU A 714 22.48 -20.56 -26.28
CA LEU A 714 21.16 -21.14 -26.07
C LEU A 714 21.23 -22.40 -25.19
N GLY A 715 22.24 -23.25 -25.41
CA GLY A 715 22.50 -24.42 -24.54
C GLY A 715 22.79 -24.02 -23.10
N GLU A 716 23.67 -23.03 -22.89
CA GLU A 716 23.98 -22.50 -21.55
C GLU A 716 22.75 -21.90 -20.86
N LEU A 717 21.94 -21.12 -21.59
CA LEU A 717 20.74 -20.49 -21.07
C LEU A 717 19.68 -21.52 -20.66
N TYR A 718 19.44 -22.54 -21.49
CA TYR A 718 18.55 -23.65 -21.17
C TYR A 718 19.00 -24.39 -19.92
N THR A 719 20.27 -24.80 -19.85
CA THR A 719 20.82 -25.46 -18.65
C THR A 719 20.65 -24.61 -17.40
N ALA A 720 20.93 -23.30 -17.48
CA ALA A 720 20.76 -22.39 -16.36
C ALA A 720 19.30 -22.33 -15.87
N LEU A 721 18.35 -22.15 -16.78
CA LEU A 721 16.91 -22.11 -16.44
C LEU A 721 16.42 -23.41 -15.83
N SER A 722 16.80 -24.56 -16.38
CA SER A 722 16.41 -25.87 -15.85
C SER A 722 16.97 -26.12 -14.45
N ILE A 723 18.23 -25.73 -14.18
CA ILE A 723 18.81 -25.86 -12.83
C ILE A 723 18.11 -24.90 -11.85
N LEU A 724 17.84 -23.66 -12.24
CA LEU A 724 17.12 -22.70 -11.39
C LEU A 724 15.72 -23.22 -11.01
N ALA A 725 14.97 -23.72 -11.99
CA ALA A 725 13.64 -24.31 -11.77
C ALA A 725 13.71 -25.50 -10.79
N ARG A 726 14.68 -26.39 -10.97
CA ARG A 726 14.92 -27.54 -10.07
C ARG A 726 15.21 -27.09 -8.64
N ILE A 727 16.11 -26.13 -8.47
CA ILE A 727 16.49 -25.60 -7.14
C ILE A 727 15.28 -24.94 -6.47
N ALA A 728 14.60 -24.05 -7.19
CA ALA A 728 13.47 -23.31 -6.64
C ALA A 728 12.30 -24.24 -6.26
N SER A 729 12.00 -25.24 -7.08
CA SER A 729 10.97 -26.26 -6.79
C SER A 729 11.29 -27.05 -5.51
N SER A 730 12.54 -27.45 -5.31
CA SER A 730 12.98 -28.12 -4.07
C SER A 730 12.88 -27.22 -2.82
N ILE A 731 13.31 -25.95 -2.94
CA ILE A 731 13.18 -24.96 -1.85
C ILE A 731 11.71 -24.74 -1.51
N ARG A 732 10.86 -24.58 -2.53
CA ARG A 732 9.41 -24.44 -2.39
C ARG A 732 8.80 -25.62 -1.67
N ALA A 733 9.09 -26.85 -2.10
CA ALA A 733 8.57 -28.06 -1.47
C ALA A 733 8.90 -28.13 0.03
N ARG A 734 10.15 -27.84 0.41
CA ARG A 734 10.58 -27.78 1.82
C ARG A 734 9.86 -26.67 2.60
N ARG A 735 9.60 -25.52 1.98
CA ARG A 735 8.85 -24.40 2.59
C ARG A 735 7.39 -24.79 2.83
N LEU A 736 6.74 -25.42 1.86
CA LEU A 736 5.35 -25.89 1.96
C LEU A 736 5.20 -26.98 3.02
N GLU A 737 6.14 -27.92 3.08
CA GLU A 737 6.17 -28.95 4.12
C GLU A 737 6.24 -28.34 5.53
N ARG A 738 6.98 -27.24 5.70
CA ARG A 738 7.05 -26.49 6.96
C ARG A 738 5.82 -25.64 7.26
N GLY A 739 4.82 -25.62 6.38
CA GLY A 739 3.57 -24.87 6.53
C GLY A 739 3.53 -23.54 5.79
N GLY A 740 4.38 -23.34 4.79
CA GLY A 740 4.29 -22.20 3.88
C GLY A 740 2.94 -22.16 3.18
N LEU A 741 2.29 -20.99 3.16
CA LEU A 741 0.97 -20.83 2.56
C LEU A 741 1.08 -20.37 1.10
N GLU A 742 0.29 -21.01 0.24
CA GLU A 742 0.06 -20.58 -1.15
C GLU A 742 -1.33 -20.01 -1.27
N LEU A 743 -1.39 -18.70 -1.12
CA LEU A 743 -2.62 -17.95 -1.16
C LEU A 743 -2.73 -17.26 -2.51
N GLU A 744 -3.88 -17.40 -3.13
CA GLU A 744 -4.17 -16.78 -4.42
C GLU A 744 -4.96 -15.49 -4.21
N SER A 745 -4.65 -14.50 -5.05
CA SER A 745 -5.51 -13.34 -5.31
C SER A 745 -5.68 -13.21 -6.81
N ILE A 746 -6.91 -12.96 -7.27
CA ILE A 746 -7.14 -12.66 -8.69
C ILE A 746 -6.54 -11.28 -8.97
N GLU A 747 -5.38 -11.28 -9.60
CA GLU A 747 -4.79 -10.07 -10.17
C GLU A 747 -5.23 -9.94 -11.62
N VAL A 748 -5.65 -8.73 -12.00
CA VAL A 748 -6.01 -8.41 -13.37
C VAL A 748 -5.01 -7.46 -14.00
N SER A 749 -4.81 -7.62 -15.30
CA SER A 749 -4.04 -6.71 -16.14
C SER A 749 -4.98 -5.99 -17.10
N ILE A 750 -4.81 -4.68 -17.20
CA ILE A 750 -5.57 -3.83 -18.11
C ILE A 750 -4.82 -3.76 -19.44
N GLN A 751 -5.49 -4.10 -20.53
CA GLN A 751 -4.93 -4.05 -21.88
C GLN A 751 -5.25 -2.71 -22.53
N PHE A 752 -4.20 -1.99 -22.95
CA PHE A 752 -4.29 -0.70 -23.61
C PHE A 752 -4.08 -0.84 -25.11
N ALA A 753 -4.69 0.05 -25.90
CA ALA A 753 -4.44 0.12 -27.34
C ALA A 753 -2.97 0.30 -27.70
N ASN A 754 -2.21 1.02 -26.86
CA ASN A 754 -0.76 1.10 -26.91
C ASN A 754 -0.17 0.44 -25.66
N PRO A 755 0.22 -0.85 -25.70
CA PRO A 755 0.72 -1.57 -24.53
C PRO A 755 2.00 -1.00 -23.92
N GLU A 756 2.93 -0.51 -24.75
CA GLU A 756 4.23 0.01 -24.30
C GLU A 756 4.10 1.30 -23.48
N THR A 757 3.23 2.22 -23.92
CA THR A 757 3.00 3.49 -23.24
C THR A 757 1.85 3.44 -22.25
N ARG A 758 1.07 2.35 -22.23
CA ARG A 758 -0.17 2.19 -21.44
C ARG A 758 -1.15 3.35 -21.66
N THR A 759 -1.35 3.72 -22.92
CA THR A 759 -2.23 4.83 -23.32
C THR A 759 -3.23 4.41 -24.40
N GLY A 760 -4.24 5.25 -24.60
CA GLY A 760 -5.30 5.03 -25.58
C GLY A 760 -6.51 4.32 -24.99
N SER A 761 -7.36 3.78 -25.86
CA SER A 761 -8.58 3.08 -25.43
C SER A 761 -8.27 1.76 -24.71
N LEU A 762 -9.15 1.39 -23.78
CA LEU A 762 -9.07 0.16 -23.00
C LEU A 762 -9.62 -1.01 -23.84
N GLN A 763 -8.77 -1.97 -24.17
CA GLN A 763 -9.11 -3.09 -25.05
C GLN A 763 -9.79 -4.23 -24.30
N ASP A 764 -9.21 -4.67 -23.17
CA ASP A 764 -9.72 -5.78 -22.35
C ASP A 764 -9.14 -5.73 -20.93
N ILE A 765 -9.73 -6.51 -20.03
CA ILE A 765 -9.24 -6.75 -18.67
C ILE A 765 -9.08 -8.26 -18.50
N ILE A 766 -7.85 -8.71 -18.30
CA ILE A 766 -7.50 -10.12 -18.34
C ILE A 766 -6.87 -10.53 -17.00
N PRO A 767 -7.33 -11.64 -16.38
CA PRO A 767 -6.66 -12.21 -15.21
C PRO A 767 -5.23 -12.63 -15.56
N LYS A 768 -4.28 -12.36 -14.67
CA LYS A 768 -2.90 -12.82 -14.85
C LYS A 768 -2.83 -14.33 -14.66
N GLU A 769 -2.20 -15.02 -15.59
CA GLU A 769 -1.96 -16.45 -15.47
C GLU A 769 -0.71 -16.71 -14.60
N PRO A 770 -0.79 -17.58 -13.58
CA PRO A 770 0.38 -18.00 -12.84
C PRO A 770 1.25 -18.90 -13.72
N LEU A 771 2.54 -18.58 -13.81
CA LEU A 771 3.55 -19.41 -14.51
C LEU A 771 4.51 -19.98 -13.47
N GLU A 772 5.11 -21.13 -13.76
CA GLU A 772 6.12 -21.73 -12.87
C GLU A 772 7.31 -20.78 -12.67
N MET A 773 7.76 -20.08 -13.72
CA MET A 773 8.84 -19.10 -13.62
C MET A 773 8.55 -17.95 -12.65
N HIS A 774 7.29 -17.54 -12.48
CA HIS A 774 6.92 -16.58 -11.44
C HIS A 774 7.24 -17.14 -10.04
N SER A 775 6.93 -18.42 -9.82
CA SER A 775 7.24 -19.12 -8.56
C SER A 775 8.74 -19.32 -8.39
N THR A 776 9.46 -19.69 -9.46
CA THR A 776 10.93 -19.88 -9.44
C THR A 776 11.65 -18.62 -8.97
N VAL A 777 11.36 -17.47 -9.59
CA VAL A 777 11.98 -16.20 -9.20
C VAL A 777 11.57 -15.83 -7.77
N ALA A 778 10.29 -15.96 -7.42
CA ALA A 778 9.80 -15.63 -6.08
C ALA A 778 10.51 -16.44 -4.98
N GLU A 779 10.70 -17.75 -5.15
CA GLU A 779 11.37 -18.61 -4.16
C GLU A 779 12.84 -18.27 -3.99
N LEU A 780 13.55 -17.96 -5.08
CA LEU A 780 14.96 -17.52 -5.01
C LEU A 780 15.09 -16.16 -4.29
N MET A 781 14.14 -15.25 -4.51
CA MET A 781 14.10 -13.97 -3.78
C MET A 781 13.77 -14.17 -2.29
N ILE A 782 12.81 -15.03 -1.96
CA ILE A 782 12.49 -15.39 -0.56
C ILE A 782 13.71 -16.00 0.13
N PHE A 783 14.41 -16.89 -0.56
CA PHE A 783 15.63 -17.53 -0.07
C PHE A 783 16.73 -16.50 0.21
N ALA A 784 16.99 -15.58 -0.73
CA ALA A 784 17.93 -14.48 -0.54
C ALA A 784 17.57 -13.61 0.68
N ASN A 785 16.32 -13.18 0.75
CA ASN A 785 15.80 -12.37 1.85
C ASN A 785 15.98 -13.05 3.22
N HIS A 786 15.72 -14.35 3.31
CA HIS A 786 15.88 -15.13 4.54
C HIS A 786 17.34 -15.16 5.03
N TRP A 787 18.28 -15.44 4.13
CA TRP A 787 19.71 -15.51 4.47
C TRP A 787 20.30 -14.15 4.83
N ILE A 788 19.88 -13.09 4.14
CA ILE A 788 20.30 -11.71 4.46
C ILE A 788 19.77 -11.28 5.83
N ALA A 789 18.53 -11.63 6.17
CA ALA A 789 17.95 -11.34 7.49
C ALA A 789 18.79 -11.95 8.62
N ARG A 790 19.25 -13.20 8.45
CA ARG A 790 20.12 -13.88 9.43
C ARG A 790 21.46 -13.15 9.59
N CYS A 791 22.15 -12.91 8.47
CA CYS A 791 23.44 -12.21 8.47
C CYS A 791 23.36 -10.83 9.15
N CYS A 792 22.33 -10.05 8.85
CA CYS A 792 22.13 -8.74 9.46
C CYS A 792 21.88 -8.86 10.97
N LEU A 793 20.96 -9.73 11.39
CA LEU A 793 20.59 -9.89 12.79
C LEU A 793 21.74 -10.43 13.65
N ASP A 794 22.52 -11.37 13.12
CA ASP A 794 23.68 -11.95 13.81
C ASP A 794 24.77 -10.87 14.03
N ALA A 795 24.99 -10.00 13.04
CA ALA A 795 25.96 -8.91 13.17
C ALA A 795 25.46 -7.74 14.03
N PHE A 796 24.18 -7.38 13.91
CA PHE A 796 23.53 -6.26 14.60
C PHE A 796 22.15 -6.64 15.19
N PRO A 797 22.13 -7.21 16.40
CA PRO A 797 20.90 -7.69 17.03
C PRO A 797 19.84 -6.62 17.31
N GLU A 798 20.25 -5.37 17.54
CA GLU A 798 19.36 -4.27 17.97
C GLU A 798 19.05 -3.26 16.85
N CYS A 799 19.80 -3.29 15.75
CA CYS A 799 19.75 -2.28 14.68
C CYS A 799 19.37 -2.87 13.31
N SER A 800 18.81 -4.08 13.27
CA SER A 800 18.43 -4.74 12.01
C SER A 800 17.00 -4.43 11.62
N CYS A 801 16.79 -4.02 10.36
CA CYS A 801 15.47 -3.87 9.77
C CYS A 801 14.97 -5.23 9.28
N LEU A 802 13.91 -5.74 9.91
CA LEU A 802 13.31 -7.04 9.60
C LEU A 802 11.84 -6.87 9.19
N ARG A 803 11.25 -7.93 8.62
CA ARG A 803 9.83 -7.97 8.23
C ARG A 803 9.17 -9.23 8.78
N ARG A 804 8.18 -9.04 9.65
CA ARG A 804 7.39 -10.13 10.26
C ARG A 804 5.99 -10.21 9.68
N HIS A 805 5.35 -11.36 9.84
CA HIS A 805 3.93 -11.54 9.54
C HIS A 805 3.31 -12.26 10.74
N PRO A 806 2.59 -11.54 11.63
CA PRO A 806 2.02 -12.14 12.82
C PRO A 806 0.90 -13.13 12.48
N ALA A 807 0.67 -14.11 13.36
CA ALA A 807 -0.40 -15.07 13.15
C ALA A 807 -1.77 -14.36 13.20
N PRO A 808 -2.66 -14.61 12.23
CA PRO A 808 -4.03 -14.11 12.27
C PRO A 808 -4.83 -14.74 13.40
N ARG A 809 -5.78 -13.96 13.94
CA ARG A 809 -6.71 -14.46 14.95
C ARG A 809 -7.71 -15.40 14.30
N SER A 810 -8.10 -16.46 15.02
CA SER A 810 -9.03 -17.49 14.50
C SER A 810 -10.39 -16.92 14.06
N GLU A 811 -10.82 -15.83 14.69
CA GLU A 811 -12.06 -15.10 14.39
C GLU A 811 -12.10 -14.49 12.98
N PHE A 812 -10.95 -14.14 12.40
CA PHE A 812 -10.90 -13.61 11.03
C PHE A 812 -11.21 -14.68 9.97
N PHE A 813 -11.12 -15.97 10.33
CA PHE A 813 -11.43 -17.08 9.43
C PHE A 813 -12.87 -17.58 9.54
N GLU A 814 -13.73 -16.97 10.33
CA GLU A 814 -15.11 -17.47 10.50
C GLU A 814 -15.91 -17.45 9.19
N GLU A 815 -15.71 -16.44 8.33
CA GLU A 815 -16.29 -16.41 6.98
C GLU A 815 -15.78 -17.59 6.14
N LEU A 816 -14.46 -17.83 6.14
CA LEU A 816 -13.83 -18.95 5.43
C LEU A 816 -14.37 -20.32 5.91
N LYS A 817 -14.45 -20.53 7.23
CA LYS A 817 -14.95 -21.79 7.82
C LYS A 817 -16.40 -22.07 7.41
N ARG A 818 -17.25 -21.04 7.40
CA ARG A 818 -18.65 -21.16 6.99
C ARG A 818 -18.76 -21.48 5.50
N CYS A 819 -18.00 -20.81 4.65
CA CYS A 819 -17.95 -21.11 3.21
C CYS A 819 -17.44 -22.55 2.97
N ALA A 820 -16.35 -22.97 3.60
CA ALA A 820 -15.86 -24.34 3.45
C ALA A 820 -16.93 -25.37 3.88
N SER A 821 -17.59 -25.12 5.01
CA SER A 821 -18.64 -26.00 5.54
C SER A 821 -19.83 -26.11 4.59
N SER A 822 -20.20 -25.06 3.84
CA SER A 822 -21.35 -25.12 2.91
C SER A 822 -21.17 -26.10 1.76
N LYS A 823 -19.93 -26.49 1.47
CA LYS A 823 -19.56 -27.53 0.50
C LYS A 823 -19.14 -28.85 1.17
N GLY A 824 -19.35 -28.98 2.47
CA GLY A 824 -18.97 -30.18 3.23
C GLY A 824 -17.50 -30.24 3.63
N PHE A 825 -16.70 -29.19 3.38
CA PHE A 825 -15.28 -29.19 3.72
C PHE A 825 -15.02 -28.74 5.15
N ARG A 826 -13.98 -29.32 5.76
CA ARG A 826 -13.51 -28.93 7.10
C ARG A 826 -12.25 -28.07 6.98
N MET A 827 -12.34 -26.85 7.51
CA MET A 827 -11.22 -25.91 7.56
C MET A 827 -10.56 -25.93 8.95
N SER A 828 -9.24 -26.16 9.02
CA SER A 828 -8.45 -26.01 10.26
C SER A 828 -7.60 -24.75 10.17
N VAL A 829 -7.59 -23.96 11.24
CA VAL A 829 -6.89 -22.66 11.30
C VAL A 829 -5.92 -22.58 12.48
N ASP A 830 -5.59 -23.73 13.08
CA ASP A 830 -4.82 -23.81 14.32
C ASP A 830 -3.33 -23.48 14.09
N SER A 831 -2.83 -23.71 12.88
CA SER A 831 -1.49 -23.35 12.42
C SER A 831 -1.50 -23.10 10.91
N ASN A 832 -0.45 -22.46 10.40
CA ASN A 832 -0.24 -22.28 8.97
C ASN A 832 -0.18 -23.63 8.23
N ARG A 833 0.48 -24.65 8.80
CA ARG A 833 0.53 -26.01 8.24
C ARG A 833 -0.84 -26.67 8.17
N ALA A 834 -1.63 -26.57 9.24
CA ALA A 834 -2.98 -27.13 9.25
C ALA A 834 -3.90 -26.41 8.27
N LEU A 835 -3.78 -25.09 8.16
CA LEU A 835 -4.49 -24.29 7.17
C LEU A 835 -4.10 -24.69 5.74
N ALA A 836 -2.81 -24.80 5.43
CA ALA A 836 -2.33 -25.23 4.12
C ALA A 836 -2.90 -26.60 3.73
N ALA A 837 -2.78 -27.59 4.63
CA ALA A 837 -3.28 -28.94 4.39
C ALA A 837 -4.80 -28.98 4.20
N SER A 838 -5.56 -28.20 4.99
CA SER A 838 -7.01 -28.14 4.84
C SER A 838 -7.46 -27.42 3.57
N LEU A 839 -6.77 -26.35 3.15
CA LEU A 839 -7.04 -25.68 1.87
C LEU A 839 -6.76 -26.58 0.68
N GLU A 840 -5.67 -27.37 0.72
CA GLU A 840 -5.35 -28.33 -0.34
C GLU A 840 -6.42 -29.43 -0.46
N ALA A 841 -6.97 -29.87 0.68
CA ALA A 841 -8.04 -30.85 0.72
C ALA A 841 -9.42 -30.30 0.25
N CYS A 842 -9.62 -28.97 0.22
CA CYS A 842 -10.87 -28.32 -0.20
C CYS A 842 -10.99 -28.22 -1.73
N ASN A 843 -10.85 -29.33 -2.45
CA ASN A 843 -10.95 -29.36 -3.91
C ASN A 843 -12.28 -29.98 -4.34
N ASP A 844 -13.18 -29.19 -4.94
CA ASP A 844 -14.45 -29.66 -5.50
C ASP A 844 -14.22 -30.07 -6.96
N THR A 845 -14.34 -31.37 -7.27
CA THR A 845 -14.10 -31.90 -8.61
C THR A 845 -15.09 -31.37 -9.65
N ASN A 846 -16.26 -30.88 -9.23
CA ASN A 846 -17.27 -30.33 -10.12
C ASN A 846 -17.11 -28.83 -10.36
N ASP A 847 -16.39 -28.12 -9.46
CA ASP A 847 -16.24 -26.68 -9.52
C ASP A 847 -14.85 -26.23 -8.99
N PRO A 848 -13.87 -26.02 -9.88
CA PRO A 848 -12.53 -25.60 -9.50
C PRO A 848 -12.47 -24.18 -8.92
N GLU A 849 -13.50 -23.35 -9.08
CA GLU A 849 -13.52 -21.99 -8.53
C GLU A 849 -13.72 -21.99 -7.01
N VAL A 850 -14.28 -23.05 -6.43
CA VAL A 850 -14.47 -23.19 -4.98
C VAL A 850 -13.14 -23.02 -4.23
N ASN A 851 -12.11 -23.75 -4.65
CA ASN A 851 -10.80 -23.69 -3.99
C ASN A 851 -10.17 -22.30 -4.11
N LYS A 852 -10.25 -21.68 -5.30
CA LYS A 852 -9.72 -20.33 -5.56
C LYS A 852 -10.38 -19.29 -4.66
N ILE A 853 -11.70 -19.34 -4.51
CA ILE A 853 -12.45 -18.43 -3.65
C ILE A 853 -12.10 -18.66 -2.17
N LEU A 854 -11.96 -19.91 -1.73
CA LEU A 854 -11.51 -20.23 -0.38
C LEU A 854 -10.09 -19.68 -0.11
N ARG A 855 -9.16 -19.82 -1.06
CA ARG A 855 -7.81 -19.23 -0.95
C ARG A 855 -7.87 -17.70 -0.87
N GLN A 856 -8.72 -17.03 -1.65
CA GLN A 856 -8.92 -15.58 -1.55
C GLN A 856 -9.49 -15.14 -0.20
N LEU A 857 -10.47 -15.88 0.34
CA LEU A 857 -11.01 -15.63 1.67
C LEU A 857 -9.95 -15.85 2.76
N ALA A 858 -9.09 -16.86 2.60
CA ALA A 858 -7.94 -17.07 3.47
C ALA A 858 -6.94 -15.90 3.39
N THR A 859 -6.60 -15.39 2.19
CA THR A 859 -5.77 -14.19 2.00
C THR A 859 -6.33 -12.99 2.76
N ARG A 860 -7.65 -12.80 2.71
CA ARG A 860 -8.32 -11.68 3.38
C ARG A 860 -8.34 -11.79 4.91
N ALA A 861 -8.32 -13.02 5.44
CA ALA A 861 -8.27 -13.28 6.87
C ALA A 861 -6.86 -13.14 7.47
N MET A 862 -5.81 -13.10 6.63
CA MET A 862 -4.42 -12.88 7.07
C MET A 862 -4.23 -11.50 7.67
N THR A 863 -3.27 -11.38 8.57
CA THR A 863 -2.83 -10.06 9.05
C THR A 863 -1.87 -9.42 8.03
N ASN A 864 -1.59 -8.14 8.20
CA ASN A 864 -0.58 -7.48 7.40
C ASN A 864 0.83 -7.85 7.86
N ALA A 865 1.73 -8.09 6.91
CA ALA A 865 3.16 -8.16 7.19
C ALA A 865 3.72 -6.75 7.46
N LEU A 866 4.58 -6.63 8.47
CA LEU A 866 5.07 -5.36 9.00
C LEU A 866 6.60 -5.35 9.07
N TYR A 867 7.20 -4.23 8.67
CA TYR A 867 8.58 -3.90 9.00
C TYR A 867 8.70 -3.54 10.48
N PHE A 868 9.81 -3.93 11.10
CA PHE A 868 10.11 -3.62 12.49
C PHE A 868 11.63 -3.52 12.71
N SER A 869 12.01 -2.82 13.78
CA SER A 869 13.39 -2.78 14.28
C SER A 869 13.62 -3.96 15.20
N SER A 870 14.72 -4.68 15.04
CA SER A 870 15.05 -5.83 15.90
C SER A 870 15.34 -5.45 17.36
N GLY A 871 15.65 -4.18 17.65
CA GLY A 871 15.83 -3.64 19.00
C GLY A 871 14.56 -3.02 19.61
N ALA A 872 13.39 -3.21 19.01
CA ALA A 872 12.14 -2.68 19.56
C ALA A 872 11.75 -3.41 20.86
N GLU A 873 11.54 -2.66 21.95
CA GLU A 873 11.28 -3.22 23.30
C GLU A 873 9.95 -3.97 23.40
N ASP A 874 9.01 -3.71 22.50
CA ASP A 874 7.67 -4.33 22.47
C ASP A 874 7.65 -5.72 21.81
N LEU A 875 8.79 -6.19 21.28
CA LEU A 875 8.88 -7.44 20.53
C LEU A 875 9.93 -8.40 21.10
N THR A 876 9.52 -9.65 21.27
CA THR A 876 10.42 -10.75 21.64
C THR A 876 10.85 -11.56 20.41
N ARG A 877 11.98 -12.26 20.48
CA ARG A 877 12.57 -12.99 19.33
C ARG A 877 11.66 -14.05 18.72
N ASP A 878 10.81 -14.70 19.52
CA ASP A 878 9.80 -15.67 19.06
C ASP A 878 8.76 -15.04 18.12
N GLN A 879 8.59 -13.72 18.17
CA GLN A 879 7.63 -12.98 17.36
C GLN A 879 8.21 -12.44 16.06
N PHE A 880 9.46 -12.75 15.72
CA PHE A 880 10.12 -12.30 14.48
C PHE A 880 9.68 -13.11 13.25
N GLY A 881 9.01 -14.24 13.47
CA GLY A 881 8.57 -15.16 12.43
C GLY A 881 7.62 -14.53 11.40
N HIS A 882 7.62 -15.14 10.22
CA HIS A 882 6.75 -14.80 9.11
C HIS A 882 5.74 -15.92 8.86
N TYR A 883 4.53 -15.77 9.42
CA TYR A 883 3.46 -16.78 9.40
C TYR A 883 3.21 -17.38 8.00
N GLY A 884 2.97 -16.52 7.00
CA GLY A 884 2.64 -16.99 5.65
C GLY A 884 3.77 -17.67 4.89
N LEU A 885 5.03 -17.39 5.23
CA LEU A 885 6.19 -17.98 4.55
C LEU A 885 6.75 -19.20 5.30
N ALA A 886 6.29 -19.44 6.53
CA ALA A 886 6.84 -20.43 7.45
C ALA A 886 8.35 -20.27 7.68
N LEU A 887 8.81 -19.02 7.81
CA LEU A 887 10.19 -18.66 8.11
C LEU A 887 10.29 -18.02 9.50
N ASN A 888 11.34 -18.32 10.25
CA ASN A 888 11.62 -17.72 11.55
C ASN A 888 12.18 -16.29 11.45
N LEU A 889 12.88 -15.97 10.36
CA LEU A 889 13.46 -14.66 10.08
C LEU A 889 13.25 -14.29 8.62
N TYR A 890 12.89 -13.04 8.37
CA TYR A 890 12.66 -12.52 7.03
C TYR A 890 12.91 -11.01 6.98
N THR A 891 13.36 -10.51 5.83
CA THR A 891 13.49 -9.09 5.54
C THR A 891 13.26 -8.85 4.05
N HIS A 892 13.36 -7.61 3.59
CA HIS A 892 13.39 -7.29 2.16
C HIS A 892 14.76 -6.74 1.77
N PHE A 893 15.39 -7.38 0.80
CA PHE A 893 16.70 -7.04 0.26
C PHE A 893 16.68 -6.86 -1.27
N THR A 894 15.71 -7.47 -1.95
CA THR A 894 15.73 -7.74 -3.39
C THR A 894 15.19 -6.62 -4.29
N SER A 895 14.78 -5.46 -3.76
CA SER A 895 14.24 -4.38 -4.59
C SER A 895 14.50 -2.95 -4.09
N PRO A 896 15.77 -2.54 -3.96
CA PRO A 896 16.15 -1.22 -3.45
C PRO A 896 15.82 -0.05 -4.39
N ILE A 897 15.49 -0.27 -5.67
CA ILE A 897 15.03 0.80 -6.57
C ILE A 897 13.64 1.30 -6.14
N ARG A 898 12.80 0.39 -5.64
CA ARG A 898 11.37 0.65 -5.35
C ARG A 898 10.98 0.58 -3.87
N ARG A 899 11.88 0.18 -2.96
CA ARG A 899 11.61 0.08 -1.52
C ARG A 899 12.78 0.61 -0.69
N TYR A 900 12.48 1.52 0.24
CA TYR A 900 13.49 2.10 1.13
C TYR A 900 14.01 1.08 2.16
N ALA A 901 13.17 0.13 2.57
CA ALA A 901 13.57 -0.94 3.50
C ALA A 901 14.80 -1.70 2.97
N ASP A 902 14.82 -2.02 1.68
CA ASP A 902 15.94 -2.71 1.03
C ASP A 902 17.22 -1.85 1.05
N ILE A 903 17.12 -0.52 0.88
CA ILE A 903 18.27 0.40 1.02
C ILE A 903 18.82 0.34 2.45
N VAL A 904 17.95 0.32 3.47
CA VAL A 904 18.36 0.19 4.88
C VAL A 904 19.06 -1.16 5.10
N VAL A 905 18.48 -2.26 4.61
CA VAL A 905 19.05 -3.61 4.75
C VAL A 905 20.39 -3.73 4.02
N HIS A 906 20.53 -3.15 2.83
CA HIS A 906 21.82 -3.09 2.11
C HIS A 906 22.89 -2.37 2.94
N ARG A 907 22.55 -1.26 3.62
CA ARG A 907 23.48 -0.55 4.53
C ARG A 907 23.87 -1.40 5.73
N VAL A 908 22.90 -2.06 6.38
CA VAL A 908 23.15 -2.98 7.49
C VAL A 908 24.04 -4.14 7.06
N LEU A 909 23.78 -4.75 5.90
CA LEU A 909 24.62 -5.81 5.35
C LEU A 909 26.05 -5.33 5.11
N MET A 910 26.23 -4.15 4.52
CA MET A 910 27.58 -3.60 4.29
C MET A 910 28.31 -3.33 5.60
N ALA A 911 27.61 -2.84 6.63
CA ALA A 911 28.19 -2.70 7.96
C ALA A 911 28.54 -4.07 8.57
N ALA A 912 27.71 -5.10 8.35
CA ALA A 912 27.93 -6.45 8.87
C ALA A 912 29.18 -7.08 8.28
N LEU A 913 29.37 -6.92 6.96
CA LEU A 913 30.56 -7.39 6.25
C LEU A 913 31.83 -6.66 6.68
N LYS A 914 31.77 -5.33 6.90
CA LYS A 914 32.90 -4.56 7.45
C LYS A 914 33.28 -5.06 8.85
N LYS A 915 32.30 -5.32 9.72
CA LYS A 915 32.51 -5.86 11.07
C LYS A 915 33.16 -7.24 11.02
N SER A 916 32.65 -8.15 10.18
CA SER A 916 33.21 -9.49 10.01
C SER A 916 34.67 -9.45 9.52
N ALA A 917 34.97 -8.65 8.50
CA ALA A 917 36.33 -8.49 7.99
C ALA A 917 37.32 -7.96 9.05
N GLN A 918 36.86 -7.08 9.94
CA GLN A 918 37.67 -6.57 11.05
C GLN A 918 37.95 -7.66 12.10
N CYS A 919 36.96 -8.49 12.45
CA CYS A 919 37.17 -9.61 13.38
C CYS A 919 38.21 -10.61 12.86
N VAL A 920 38.15 -10.97 11.57
CA VAL A 920 39.10 -11.91 10.94
C VAL A 920 40.53 -11.35 10.93
N ALA A 921 40.70 -10.04 10.70
CA ALA A 921 42.02 -9.41 10.74
C ALA A 921 42.64 -9.42 12.16
N VAL A 922 41.82 -9.38 13.20
CA VAL A 922 42.26 -9.46 14.60
C VAL A 922 42.69 -10.88 14.97
N GLU A 923 42.01 -11.92 14.48
CA GLU A 923 42.42 -13.32 14.73
C GLU A 923 43.75 -13.69 14.05
N ALA A 924 44.09 -13.03 12.93
CA ALA A 924 45.34 -13.25 12.20
C ALA A 924 46.56 -12.50 12.78
N THR A 925 46.38 -11.61 13.77
CA THR A 925 47.47 -10.85 14.40
C THR A 925 47.40 -11.03 15.91
N ASP A 926 48.41 -11.71 16.51
CA ASP A 926 48.47 -12.03 17.94
C ASP A 926 48.13 -10.85 18.87
N GLY A 927 46.86 -10.74 19.26
CA GLY A 927 46.38 -10.16 20.51
C GLY A 927 46.62 -8.68 20.84
N GLN A 928 47.20 -7.84 19.97
CA GLN A 928 47.37 -6.41 20.30
C GLN A 928 46.18 -5.54 19.87
N VAL A 929 45.33 -5.27 20.87
CA VAL A 929 44.17 -4.39 20.80
C VAL A 929 44.60 -2.93 20.61
N VAL A 930 44.43 -2.41 19.40
CA VAL A 930 43.98 -1.02 19.17
C VAL A 930 42.92 -1.05 18.08
N ALA A 931 41.75 -1.62 18.38
CA ALA A 931 40.57 -1.33 17.58
C ALA A 931 40.32 0.18 17.68
N SER A 932 40.63 0.93 16.64
CA SER A 932 40.44 2.37 16.66
C SER A 932 38.94 2.63 16.86
N THR A 933 38.60 3.24 17.99
CA THR A 933 37.24 3.69 18.33
C THR A 933 36.61 4.52 17.21
N ALA A 934 37.43 5.14 16.36
CA ALA A 934 37.03 5.88 15.17
C ALA A 934 36.36 5.03 14.07
N ALA A 935 36.80 3.78 13.81
CA ALA A 935 36.22 2.95 12.74
C ALA A 935 34.89 2.31 13.15
N ALA A 936 34.79 1.87 14.41
CA ALA A 936 33.53 1.40 15.00
C ALA A 936 32.52 2.56 15.17
N ALA A 937 32.99 3.77 15.48
CA ALA A 937 32.17 4.99 15.47
C ALA A 937 31.71 5.35 14.05
N ALA A 938 32.58 5.26 13.04
CA ALA A 938 32.23 5.54 11.65
C ALA A 938 31.20 4.54 11.09
N ALA A 939 31.30 3.25 11.43
CA ALA A 939 30.29 2.26 11.06
C ALA A 939 28.94 2.47 11.78
N ARG A 940 28.95 2.93 13.04
CA ARG A 940 27.74 3.37 13.75
C ARG A 940 27.13 4.64 13.17
N THR A 941 27.92 5.50 12.52
CA THR A 941 27.44 6.77 11.96
C THR A 941 26.53 6.56 10.74
N GLU A 942 26.61 5.41 10.05
CA GLU A 942 25.79 5.10 8.87
C GLU A 942 24.48 4.33 9.19
N LEU A 943 24.34 3.78 10.41
CA LEU A 943 23.18 2.99 10.82
C LEU A 943 22.23 3.81 11.70
N TYR A 944 20.95 3.45 11.67
CA TYR A 944 19.95 4.06 12.55
C TYR A 944 19.98 3.41 13.93
N GLU A 945 19.85 4.24 14.95
CA GLU A 945 19.54 3.78 16.30
C GLU A 945 18.15 3.15 16.36
N HIS A 946 17.91 2.26 17.31
CA HIS A 946 16.70 1.44 17.34
C HIS A 946 15.40 2.27 17.39
N GLU A 947 15.37 3.39 18.13
CA GLU A 947 14.21 4.30 18.21
C GLU A 947 13.93 4.97 16.86
N GLU A 948 14.97 5.47 16.18
CA GLU A 948 14.84 6.09 14.86
C GLU A 948 14.39 5.05 13.83
N LEU A 949 15.01 3.87 13.83
CA LEU A 949 14.63 2.77 12.95
C LEU A 949 13.19 2.33 13.17
N ALA A 950 12.72 2.26 14.42
CA ALA A 950 11.32 1.94 14.73
C ALA A 950 10.35 2.99 14.19
N ALA A 951 10.71 4.28 14.24
CA ALA A 951 9.92 5.34 13.61
C ALA A 951 9.91 5.22 12.08
N ILE A 952 11.06 4.93 11.46
CA ILE A 952 11.17 4.70 10.02
C ILE A 952 10.34 3.48 9.59
N CYS A 953 10.40 2.36 10.33
CA CYS A 953 9.60 1.17 10.06
C CYS A 953 8.10 1.44 10.13
N ARG A 954 7.63 2.21 11.11
CA ARG A 954 6.21 2.64 11.17
C ARG A 954 5.81 3.45 9.94
N HIS A 955 6.62 4.43 9.55
CA HIS A 955 6.39 5.23 8.34
C HIS A 955 6.38 4.35 7.07
N MET A 956 7.34 3.43 6.93
CA MET A 956 7.37 2.50 5.79
C MET A 956 6.12 1.61 5.72
N ASN A 957 5.62 1.12 6.85
CA ASN A 957 4.39 0.34 6.92
C ASN A 957 3.17 1.16 6.48
N GLU A 958 3.04 2.39 6.96
CA GLU A 958 1.96 3.31 6.58
C GLU A 958 1.99 3.63 5.07
N ARG A 959 3.17 3.95 4.53
CA ARG A 959 3.35 4.26 3.10
C ARG A 959 3.08 3.04 2.22
N HIS A 960 3.53 1.86 2.64
CA HIS A 960 3.26 0.61 1.92
C HIS A 960 1.76 0.30 1.87
N TRP A 961 1.07 0.44 2.99
CA TRP A 961 -0.38 0.25 3.06
C TRP A 961 -1.12 1.25 2.16
N ALA A 962 -0.75 2.53 2.24
CA ALA A 962 -1.30 3.58 1.37
C ALA A 962 -1.10 3.26 -0.13
N ALA A 963 0.09 2.82 -0.51
CA ALA A 963 0.41 2.44 -1.90
C ALA A 963 -0.45 1.28 -2.40
N GLN A 964 -0.65 0.24 -1.59
CA GLN A 964 -1.52 -0.90 -1.94
C GLN A 964 -2.97 -0.47 -2.12
N GLN A 965 -3.48 0.42 -1.25
CA GLN A 965 -4.84 0.91 -1.34
C GLN A 965 -5.04 1.81 -2.58
N ALA A 966 -4.07 2.66 -2.90
CA ALA A 966 -4.08 3.47 -4.12
C ALA A 966 -4.03 2.61 -5.40
N GLN A 967 -3.21 1.55 -5.40
CA GLN A 967 -3.16 0.60 -6.53
C GLN A 967 -4.52 -0.08 -6.74
N ARG A 968 -5.17 -0.55 -5.67
CA ARG A 968 -6.52 -1.15 -5.75
C ARG A 968 -7.55 -0.14 -6.27
N ALA A 969 -7.58 1.07 -5.73
CA ALA A 969 -8.50 2.12 -6.17
C ALA A 969 -8.26 2.52 -7.65
N SER A 970 -7.02 2.50 -8.11
CA SER A 970 -6.69 2.74 -9.52
C SER A 970 -7.22 1.60 -10.41
N ILE A 971 -7.05 0.33 -10.03
CA ILE A 971 -7.61 -0.80 -10.79
C ILE A 971 -9.15 -0.69 -10.86
N GLU A 972 -9.81 -0.38 -9.74
CA GLU A 972 -11.27 -0.17 -9.69
C GLU A 972 -11.72 0.97 -10.63
N LEU A 973 -10.98 2.08 -10.65
CA LEU A 973 -11.24 3.19 -11.58
C LEU A 973 -11.15 2.74 -13.04
N PHE A 974 -10.09 2.03 -13.42
CA PHE A 974 -9.90 1.56 -14.80
C PHE A 974 -10.90 0.47 -15.20
N GLN A 975 -11.31 -0.41 -14.27
CA GLN A 975 -12.43 -1.32 -14.49
C GLN A 975 -13.72 -0.53 -14.80
N ALA A 976 -14.01 0.52 -14.02
CA ALA A 976 -15.19 1.36 -14.25
C ALA A 976 -15.11 2.12 -15.59
N LEU A 977 -13.95 2.65 -15.96
CA LEU A 977 -13.73 3.31 -17.26
C LEU A 977 -13.93 2.33 -18.42
N PHE A 978 -13.41 1.11 -18.30
CA PHE A 978 -13.58 0.07 -19.32
C PHE A 978 -15.04 -0.22 -19.61
N PHE A 979 -15.87 -0.46 -18.58
CA PHE A 979 -17.29 -0.71 -18.80
C PHE A 979 -18.05 0.54 -19.23
N ARG A 980 -17.67 1.74 -18.76
CA ARG A 980 -18.33 2.99 -19.15
C ARG A 980 -18.23 3.23 -20.66
N ASP A 981 -17.08 2.92 -21.25
CA ASP A 981 -16.80 3.17 -22.66
C ASP A 981 -17.40 2.07 -23.58
N ARG A 982 -18.04 1.03 -23.01
CA ARG A 982 -18.71 -0.06 -23.73
C ARG A 982 -20.23 0.17 -23.81
N PRO A 983 -20.89 -0.17 -24.93
CA PRO A 983 -22.35 -0.18 -25.04
C PRO A 983 -23.02 -1.01 -23.94
N ALA A 984 -24.25 -0.67 -23.55
CA ALA A 984 -24.95 -1.33 -22.44
C ALA A 984 -25.30 -2.81 -22.70
N ASP A 985 -25.45 -3.15 -23.98
CA ASP A 985 -25.77 -4.47 -24.54
C ASP A 985 -24.53 -5.29 -24.94
N ASP A 986 -23.33 -4.75 -24.75
CA ASP A 986 -22.08 -5.45 -25.06
C ASP A 986 -21.97 -6.76 -24.25
N ALA A 987 -21.65 -7.85 -24.94
CA ALA A 987 -21.51 -9.18 -24.34
C ALA A 987 -20.53 -9.20 -23.16
N CYS A 988 -19.49 -8.34 -23.17
CA CYS A 988 -18.51 -8.27 -22.08
C CYS A 988 -19.12 -7.80 -20.74
N ARG A 989 -20.27 -7.13 -20.74
CA ARG A 989 -21.00 -6.71 -19.54
C ARG A 989 -21.78 -7.84 -18.87
N PHE A 990 -21.97 -8.97 -19.55
CA PHE A 990 -22.62 -10.15 -18.98
C PHE A 990 -21.54 -11.16 -18.60
N ALA A 991 -21.38 -11.39 -17.31
CA ALA A 991 -20.32 -12.26 -16.80
C ALA A 991 -20.85 -13.24 -15.76
N GLU A 992 -20.24 -14.42 -15.72
CA GLU A 992 -20.48 -15.40 -14.68
C GLU A 992 -19.85 -14.91 -13.37
N GLY A 993 -20.65 -14.93 -12.30
CA GLY A 993 -20.24 -14.61 -10.95
C GLY A 993 -20.59 -15.74 -9.99
N VAL A 994 -19.71 -15.95 -9.01
CA VAL A 994 -19.86 -16.98 -7.98
C VAL A 994 -20.27 -16.32 -6.67
N ILE A 995 -21.37 -16.79 -6.06
CA ILE A 995 -21.84 -16.27 -4.77
C ILE A 995 -20.82 -16.62 -3.68
N CYS A 996 -20.23 -15.62 -3.05
CA CYS A 996 -19.23 -15.81 -1.98
C CYS A 996 -19.80 -15.56 -0.58
N GLN A 997 -20.85 -14.74 -0.46
CA GLN A 997 -21.41 -14.35 0.83
C GLN A 997 -22.90 -14.01 0.71
N LEU A 998 -23.72 -14.48 1.65
CA LEU A 998 -25.13 -14.09 1.75
C LEU A 998 -25.29 -12.84 2.62
N ARG A 999 -26.14 -11.88 2.21
CA ARG A 999 -26.27 -10.56 2.84
C ARG A 999 -27.71 -10.35 3.31
N GLY A 1000 -27.93 -10.69 4.58
CA GLY A 1000 -29.21 -10.45 5.24
C GLY A 1000 -30.34 -11.21 4.54
N THR A 1001 -31.44 -10.52 4.20
CA THR A 1001 -32.59 -11.06 3.47
C THR A 1001 -32.87 -10.34 2.14
N ASN A 1002 -31.93 -9.54 1.63
CA ASN A 1002 -32.16 -8.72 0.43
C ASN A 1002 -31.12 -8.88 -0.68
N GLY A 1003 -30.10 -9.73 -0.51
CA GLY A 1003 -29.16 -10.04 -1.58
C GLY A 1003 -27.93 -10.84 -1.14
N PHE A 1004 -26.91 -10.81 -1.99
CA PHE A 1004 -25.65 -11.54 -1.77
C PHE A 1004 -24.48 -10.84 -2.44
N SER A 1005 -23.26 -11.21 -2.08
CA SER A 1005 -22.03 -10.75 -2.72
C SER A 1005 -21.50 -11.81 -3.69
N VAL A 1006 -21.11 -11.38 -4.89
CA VAL A 1006 -20.53 -12.23 -5.93
C VAL A 1006 -19.10 -11.83 -6.22
N ILE A 1007 -18.30 -12.81 -6.64
CA ILE A 1007 -16.99 -12.59 -7.27
C ILE A 1007 -17.14 -12.91 -8.75
N VAL A 1008 -16.69 -12.03 -9.63
CA VAL A 1008 -16.66 -12.21 -11.09
C VAL A 1008 -15.21 -12.48 -11.48
N PRO A 1009 -14.78 -13.76 -11.61
CA PRO A 1009 -13.36 -14.09 -11.73
C PRO A 1009 -12.70 -13.51 -12.97
N ARG A 1010 -13.44 -13.47 -14.09
CA ARG A 1010 -12.98 -12.93 -15.39
C ARG A 1010 -12.40 -11.51 -15.28
N TYR A 1011 -12.98 -10.67 -14.44
CA TYR A 1011 -12.58 -9.28 -14.30
C TYR A 1011 -12.00 -8.95 -12.93
N GLY A 1012 -11.87 -9.93 -12.03
CA GLY A 1012 -11.42 -9.71 -10.66
C GLY A 1012 -12.30 -8.75 -9.88
N ILE A 1013 -13.61 -8.72 -10.16
CA ILE A 1013 -14.56 -7.81 -9.50
C ILE A 1013 -15.25 -8.55 -8.37
N ARG A 1014 -15.36 -7.90 -7.21
CA ARG A 1014 -16.28 -8.32 -6.15
C ARG A 1014 -17.34 -7.26 -5.97
N GLY A 1015 -18.61 -7.64 -6.01
CA GLY A 1015 -19.71 -6.70 -5.86
C GLY A 1015 -20.94 -7.33 -5.20
N ASN A 1016 -21.87 -6.48 -4.79
CA ASN A 1016 -23.13 -6.90 -4.19
C ASN A 1016 -24.23 -6.93 -5.26
N VAL A 1017 -25.07 -7.95 -5.17
CA VAL A 1017 -26.22 -8.18 -6.06
C VAL A 1017 -27.48 -8.17 -5.20
N PHE A 1018 -28.41 -7.30 -5.58
CA PHE A 1018 -29.69 -7.16 -4.90
C PHE A 1018 -30.71 -8.13 -5.49
N LEU A 1019 -31.46 -8.81 -4.62
CA LEU A 1019 -32.63 -9.60 -5.01
C LEU A 1019 -33.93 -8.79 -5.00
N ARG A 1020 -33.89 -7.57 -4.46
CA ARG A 1020 -35.00 -6.62 -4.43
C ARG A 1020 -34.55 -5.29 -5.01
N GLN A 1021 -35.29 -4.78 -5.99
CA GLN A 1021 -35.08 -3.44 -6.55
C GLN A 1021 -35.56 -2.34 -5.59
N PRO A 1022 -35.09 -1.09 -5.75
CA PRO A 1022 -35.55 0.04 -4.93
C PRO A 1022 -37.07 0.30 -5.01
N ASP A 1023 -37.72 -0.11 -6.10
CA ASP A 1023 -39.17 -0.02 -6.28
C ASP A 1023 -39.96 -1.16 -5.60
N GLY A 1024 -39.27 -2.05 -4.89
CA GLY A 1024 -39.86 -3.18 -4.16
C GLY A 1024 -39.98 -4.47 -4.96
N ARG A 1025 -39.72 -4.48 -6.28
CA ARG A 1025 -39.83 -5.71 -7.08
C ARG A 1025 -38.75 -6.73 -6.72
N VAL A 1026 -39.12 -8.01 -6.74
CA VAL A 1026 -38.25 -9.14 -6.33
C VAL A 1026 -37.83 -9.96 -7.55
N ALA A 1027 -36.55 -10.33 -7.62
CA ALA A 1027 -35.98 -11.13 -8.69
C ALA A 1027 -36.53 -12.57 -8.68
N TRP A 1028 -37.04 -13.02 -9.82
CA TRP A 1028 -37.56 -14.37 -10.03
C TRP A 1028 -37.10 -14.94 -11.37
N ALA A 1029 -36.40 -16.08 -11.34
CA ALA A 1029 -35.97 -16.77 -12.56
C ALA A 1029 -37.15 -17.44 -13.28
N THR A 1030 -37.36 -17.13 -14.56
CA THR A 1030 -38.32 -17.81 -15.44
C THR A 1030 -37.58 -18.66 -16.47
N GLY A 1031 -37.88 -19.96 -16.50
CA GLY A 1031 -37.36 -20.89 -17.51
C GLY A 1031 -38.30 -22.08 -17.68
N SER A 1032 -38.74 -22.34 -18.92
CA SER A 1032 -39.50 -23.52 -19.32
C SER A 1032 -38.66 -24.78 -19.15
N GLY A 1033 -39.24 -25.85 -18.62
CA GLY A 1033 -38.55 -27.09 -18.24
C GLY A 1033 -37.93 -27.94 -19.36
N THR A 1034 -37.56 -27.38 -20.51
CA THR A 1034 -36.90 -28.10 -21.60
C THR A 1034 -36.02 -27.16 -22.42
N GLU A 1035 -34.76 -27.57 -22.64
CA GLU A 1035 -33.71 -27.01 -23.52
C GLU A 1035 -32.84 -25.86 -22.98
N LYS A 1036 -31.56 -26.19 -22.72
CA LYS A 1036 -30.25 -25.48 -22.85
C LYS A 1036 -30.11 -23.94 -22.80
N ALA A 1037 -31.16 -23.13 -22.65
CA ALA A 1037 -31.09 -21.69 -22.42
C ALA A 1037 -31.34 -21.39 -20.92
N GLY A 1038 -30.39 -20.70 -20.27
CA GLY A 1038 -30.48 -20.40 -18.84
C GLY A 1038 -31.74 -19.63 -18.45
N ALA A 1039 -32.26 -19.87 -17.24
CA ALA A 1039 -33.45 -19.20 -16.74
C ALA A 1039 -33.17 -17.69 -16.55
N THR A 1040 -33.90 -16.85 -17.29
CA THR A 1040 -33.75 -15.39 -17.28
C THR A 1040 -34.48 -14.80 -16.07
N ILE A 1041 -33.95 -13.75 -15.44
CA ILE A 1041 -34.62 -13.10 -14.31
C ILE A 1041 -35.74 -12.17 -14.79
N THR A 1042 -36.91 -12.29 -14.16
CA THR A 1042 -38.03 -11.36 -14.22
C THR A 1042 -38.25 -10.73 -12.84
N TRP A 1043 -38.72 -9.48 -12.81
CA TRP A 1043 -38.92 -8.74 -11.56
C TRP A 1043 -40.41 -8.73 -11.20
N LEU A 1044 -40.78 -9.50 -10.18
CA LEU A 1044 -42.16 -9.65 -9.72
C LEU A 1044 -42.54 -8.59 -8.66
N PRO A 1045 -43.82 -8.19 -8.54
CA PRO A 1045 -44.26 -7.25 -7.51
C PRO A 1045 -43.97 -7.73 -6.08
N ALA A 1046 -43.70 -6.80 -5.17
CA ALA A 1046 -43.33 -7.08 -3.78
C ALA A 1046 -44.32 -8.01 -3.05
N ASP A 1047 -45.63 -7.83 -3.29
CA ASP A 1047 -46.69 -8.57 -2.60
C ASP A 1047 -46.82 -10.02 -3.06
N SER A 1048 -46.12 -10.41 -4.13
CA SER A 1048 -46.21 -11.74 -4.73
C SER A 1048 -45.10 -12.69 -4.31
N CYS A 1049 -44.04 -12.18 -3.66
CA CYS A 1049 -42.84 -12.94 -3.33
C CYS A 1049 -42.23 -12.50 -1.99
N GLU A 1050 -41.86 -13.46 -1.16
CA GLU A 1050 -41.12 -13.24 0.09
C GLU A 1050 -39.68 -13.78 -0.02
N ILE A 1051 -38.71 -13.08 0.57
CA ILE A 1051 -37.32 -13.54 0.65
C ILE A 1051 -37.04 -13.98 2.08
N LEU A 1052 -36.79 -15.28 2.26
CA LEU A 1052 -36.52 -15.90 3.55
C LEU A 1052 -35.04 -16.31 3.61
N ARG A 1053 -34.43 -16.13 4.79
CA ARG A 1053 -33.13 -16.74 5.10
C ARG A 1053 -33.37 -17.96 5.96
N THR A 1054 -33.01 -19.12 5.45
CA THR A 1054 -33.19 -20.41 6.14
C THR A 1054 -31.84 -21.10 6.32
N THR A 1055 -31.80 -22.09 7.19
CA THR A 1055 -30.61 -22.90 7.46
C THR A 1055 -30.78 -24.30 6.90
N PHE A 1056 -29.71 -24.86 6.34
CA PHE A 1056 -29.64 -26.27 5.93
C PHE A 1056 -28.37 -26.92 6.49
N ILE A 1057 -28.34 -28.25 6.54
CA ILE A 1057 -27.14 -29.03 6.85
C ILE A 1057 -26.71 -29.69 5.54
N PRO A 1058 -25.48 -29.47 5.05
CA PRO A 1058 -24.98 -30.12 3.84
C PRO A 1058 -24.97 -31.64 4.00
N ASP A 1059 -25.30 -32.37 2.92
CA ASP A 1059 -25.26 -33.84 2.93
C ASP A 1059 -23.82 -34.33 3.14
N ALA A 1060 -23.62 -35.11 4.21
CA ALA A 1060 -22.33 -35.67 4.56
C ALA A 1060 -21.98 -36.82 3.60
N GLY A 1061 -21.27 -36.54 2.52
CA GLY A 1061 -20.56 -37.57 1.78
C GLY A 1061 -19.56 -38.29 2.69
N ASN A 1062 -19.91 -39.49 3.16
CA ASN A 1062 -19.12 -40.47 3.92
C ASN A 1062 -18.16 -39.98 5.04
N THR A 1063 -18.30 -38.75 5.54
CA THR A 1063 -17.47 -38.17 6.60
C THR A 1063 -18.31 -37.98 7.85
N THR A 1064 -18.10 -38.87 8.82
CA THR A 1064 -18.79 -38.87 10.12
C THR A 1064 -18.20 -37.79 11.04
N GLY A 1065 -18.77 -36.58 11.04
CA GLY A 1065 -18.48 -35.57 12.07
C GLY A 1065 -19.02 -34.16 11.83
N GLY A 1066 -19.99 -33.73 12.67
CA GLY A 1066 -20.27 -32.34 13.08
C GLY A 1066 -20.15 -31.20 12.06
N LEU A 1067 -20.85 -31.26 10.92
CA LEU A 1067 -20.94 -30.13 9.98
C LEU A 1067 -21.72 -28.95 10.59
N LEU A 1068 -21.25 -27.74 10.33
CA LEU A 1068 -21.94 -26.51 10.74
C LEU A 1068 -23.22 -26.32 9.92
N SER A 1069 -24.28 -25.85 10.57
CA SER A 1069 -25.47 -25.39 9.86
C SER A 1069 -25.13 -24.19 8.98
N CYS A 1070 -25.55 -24.24 7.72
CA CYS A 1070 -25.24 -23.25 6.69
C CYS A 1070 -26.49 -22.48 6.28
N ASP A 1071 -26.34 -21.19 6.01
CA ASP A 1071 -27.46 -20.36 5.56
C ASP A 1071 -27.71 -20.51 4.06
N GLN A 1072 -28.96 -20.34 3.65
CA GLN A 1072 -29.39 -20.16 2.26
C GLN A 1072 -30.45 -19.06 2.16
N LEU A 1073 -30.55 -18.44 0.97
CA LEU A 1073 -31.62 -17.49 0.67
C LEU A 1073 -32.68 -18.16 -0.20
N GLU A 1074 -33.94 -17.99 0.17
CA GLU A 1074 -35.09 -18.57 -0.51
C GLU A 1074 -36.04 -17.46 -0.95
N VAL A 1075 -36.34 -17.38 -2.25
CA VAL A 1075 -37.42 -16.55 -2.78
C VAL A 1075 -38.63 -17.45 -2.95
N VAL A 1076 -39.70 -17.18 -2.22
CA VAL A 1076 -40.94 -17.98 -2.19
C VAL A 1076 -42.08 -17.17 -2.78
N ARG A 1077 -42.82 -17.76 -3.73
CA ARG A 1077 -44.03 -17.13 -4.28
C ARG A 1077 -45.23 -17.35 -3.37
N SER A 1078 -46.05 -16.32 -3.24
CA SER A 1078 -47.29 -16.32 -2.45
C SER A 1078 -48.51 -16.89 -3.20
N ASP A 1079 -48.34 -17.45 -4.41
CA ASP A 1079 -49.41 -18.01 -5.22
C ASP A 1079 -49.71 -19.49 -4.91
N ALA A 1080 -50.87 -19.98 -5.33
CA ALA A 1080 -51.39 -21.32 -4.99
C ALA A 1080 -50.48 -22.50 -5.43
N ASN A 1081 -49.49 -22.25 -6.30
CA ASN A 1081 -48.52 -23.25 -6.78
C ASN A 1081 -47.21 -23.29 -5.95
N GLY A 1082 -46.97 -22.35 -5.02
CA GLY A 1082 -45.90 -22.44 -4.01
C GLY A 1082 -44.47 -22.56 -4.55
N GLY A 1083 -44.15 -21.91 -5.68
CA GLY A 1083 -42.82 -21.99 -6.28
C GLY A 1083 -41.72 -21.41 -5.35
N LYS A 1084 -40.57 -22.08 -5.27
CA LYS A 1084 -39.43 -21.67 -4.43
C LYS A 1084 -38.11 -21.67 -5.21
N GLN A 1085 -37.30 -20.62 -5.03
CA GLN A 1085 -35.97 -20.46 -5.62
C GLN A 1085 -34.92 -20.28 -4.53
N VAL A 1086 -33.92 -21.17 -4.51
CA VAL A 1086 -32.86 -21.15 -3.48
C VAL A 1086 -31.56 -20.59 -4.08
N TYR A 1087 -30.85 -19.77 -3.32
CA TYR A 1087 -29.49 -19.27 -3.60
C TYR A 1087 -28.55 -19.63 -2.45
N ARG A 1088 -27.41 -20.24 -2.76
CA ARG A 1088 -26.41 -20.73 -1.82
C ARG A 1088 -25.03 -20.16 -2.15
N ILE A 1089 -24.12 -20.25 -1.18
CA ILE A 1089 -22.70 -19.95 -1.40
C ILE A 1089 -22.15 -20.96 -2.43
N PHE A 1090 -21.36 -20.47 -3.38
CA PHE A 1090 -20.84 -21.15 -4.57
C PHE A 1090 -21.84 -21.47 -5.68
N ASP A 1091 -23.08 -20.98 -5.59
CA ASP A 1091 -23.95 -20.98 -6.77
C ASP A 1091 -23.40 -20.00 -7.82
N HIS A 1092 -23.46 -20.41 -9.08
CA HIS A 1092 -23.07 -19.59 -10.23
C HIS A 1092 -24.27 -18.82 -10.77
N VAL A 1093 -24.08 -17.53 -11.00
CA VAL A 1093 -25.10 -16.62 -11.50
C VAL A 1093 -24.55 -15.76 -12.63
N MET A 1094 -25.38 -15.41 -13.60
CA MET A 1094 -25.02 -14.40 -14.59
C MET A 1094 -25.36 -13.02 -14.03
N VAL A 1095 -24.37 -12.13 -14.01
CA VAL A 1095 -24.53 -10.74 -13.62
C VAL A 1095 -24.35 -9.81 -14.82
N HIS A 1096 -25.12 -8.73 -14.83
CA HIS A 1096 -24.95 -7.59 -15.73
C HIS A 1096 -24.18 -6.49 -15.00
N ILE A 1097 -23.07 -6.07 -15.59
CA ILE A 1097 -22.15 -5.07 -15.03
C ILE A 1097 -22.53 -3.69 -15.58
N THR A 1098 -22.94 -2.81 -14.67
CA THR A 1098 -23.29 -1.41 -14.98
C THR A 1098 -22.37 -0.45 -14.23
N VAL A 1099 -22.25 0.78 -14.74
CA VAL A 1099 -21.42 1.84 -14.13
C VAL A 1099 -22.35 2.86 -13.49
N SER A 1100 -22.19 3.10 -12.21
CA SER A 1100 -22.83 4.19 -11.48
C SER A 1100 -21.88 5.38 -11.46
N SER A 1101 -22.34 6.50 -12.01
CA SER A 1101 -21.66 7.79 -11.95
C SER A 1101 -22.13 8.61 -10.75
N SER A 1102 -21.25 9.45 -10.22
CA SER A 1102 -21.56 10.41 -9.17
C SER A 1102 -20.72 11.67 -9.40
N THR A 1103 -21.31 12.82 -9.08
CA THR A 1103 -20.64 14.11 -9.02
C THR A 1103 -19.70 14.22 -7.81
N ALA A 1104 -20.08 13.61 -6.68
CA ALA A 1104 -19.33 13.68 -5.42
C ALA A 1104 -18.33 12.54 -5.24
N HIS A 1105 -18.59 11.37 -5.81
CA HIS A 1105 -17.77 10.17 -5.59
C HIS A 1105 -17.10 9.70 -6.87
N GLY A 1106 -16.12 8.80 -6.75
CA GLY A 1106 -15.53 8.12 -7.91
C GLY A 1106 -16.55 7.22 -8.61
N LEU A 1107 -16.27 6.88 -9.87
CA LEU A 1107 -17.03 5.88 -10.62
C LEU A 1107 -17.07 4.56 -9.84
N SER A 1108 -18.21 3.88 -9.88
CA SER A 1108 -18.38 2.60 -9.20
C SER A 1108 -19.13 1.61 -10.09
N LEU A 1109 -18.82 0.33 -9.90
CA LEU A 1109 -19.47 -0.77 -10.62
C LEU A 1109 -20.65 -1.28 -9.81
N ARG A 1110 -21.76 -1.55 -10.51
CA ARG A 1110 -22.96 -2.18 -9.99
C ARG A 1110 -23.16 -3.52 -10.70
N LEU A 1111 -23.55 -4.52 -9.92
CA LEU A 1111 -23.83 -5.87 -10.41
C LEU A 1111 -25.32 -6.15 -10.25
N ASP A 1112 -26.02 -6.33 -11.35
CA ASP A 1112 -27.44 -6.69 -11.37
C ASP A 1112 -27.60 -8.16 -11.76
N LEU A 1113 -28.51 -8.88 -11.11
CA LEU A 1113 -28.76 -10.29 -11.42
C LEU A 1113 -29.46 -10.40 -12.79
N HIS A 1114 -28.86 -11.12 -13.73
CA HIS A 1114 -29.39 -11.28 -15.09
C HIS A 1114 -30.05 -12.65 -15.31
N ALA A 1115 -29.36 -13.74 -14.96
CA ALA A 1115 -29.85 -15.10 -15.13
C ALA A 1115 -29.24 -16.06 -14.11
N ARG A 1116 -29.85 -17.25 -13.94
CA ARG A 1116 -29.25 -18.37 -13.22
C ARG A 1116 -28.53 -19.30 -14.21
N VAL A 1117 -27.32 -19.73 -13.86
CA VAL A 1117 -26.56 -20.70 -14.65
C VAL A 1117 -26.89 -22.11 -14.15
N PRO A 1118 -27.38 -23.04 -14.98
CA PRO A 1118 -27.48 -24.43 -14.59
C PRO A 1118 -26.07 -25.00 -14.38
N ILE A 1119 -25.83 -25.70 -13.26
CA ILE A 1119 -24.61 -26.48 -13.06
C ILE A 1119 -24.63 -27.64 -14.05
N THR A 1120 -24.18 -27.43 -15.29
CA THR A 1120 -23.81 -28.54 -16.16
C THR A 1120 -22.46 -29.04 -15.70
N ALA A 1121 -22.38 -30.33 -15.37
CA ALA A 1121 -21.15 -31.03 -15.02
C ALA A 1121 -20.00 -30.58 -15.92
N ALA A 1122 -18.89 -30.25 -15.28
CA ALA A 1122 -17.64 -29.78 -15.86
C ALA A 1122 -17.39 -30.40 -17.24
N ASP A 1123 -17.49 -29.58 -18.28
CA ASP A 1123 -16.78 -29.85 -19.51
C ASP A 1123 -15.30 -29.65 -19.17
N SER A 1124 -14.62 -30.75 -18.88
CA SER A 1124 -13.20 -30.85 -18.58
C SER A 1124 -12.40 -30.24 -19.74
N ARG A 1125 -12.15 -28.93 -19.70
CA ARG A 1125 -11.18 -28.27 -20.58
C ARG A 1125 -9.78 -28.46 -20.01
N GLN A 1126 -9.26 -29.67 -20.13
CA GLN A 1126 -7.84 -29.81 -20.44
C GLN A 1126 -7.67 -29.66 -21.95
N PRO A 1127 -6.66 -28.92 -22.44
CA PRO A 1127 -6.34 -28.92 -23.86
C PRO A 1127 -5.57 -30.20 -24.17
N LYS A 1128 -6.24 -31.20 -24.77
CA LYS A 1128 -5.57 -32.26 -25.55
C LYS A 1128 -6.34 -32.55 -26.84
N ASP A 1129 -5.56 -32.84 -27.86
CA ASP A 1129 -5.85 -32.80 -29.29
C ASP A 1129 -7.07 -33.60 -29.77
N GLY A 1130 -7.63 -33.12 -30.88
CA GLY A 1130 -8.18 -33.98 -31.93
C GLY A 1130 -9.66 -34.36 -31.85
N THR A 1131 -10.50 -33.57 -32.53
CA THR A 1131 -11.73 -33.96 -33.27
C THR A 1131 -12.82 -34.75 -32.53
N THR A 1132 -13.98 -34.13 -32.27
CA THR A 1132 -15.22 -34.39 -33.04
C THR A 1132 -16.33 -33.36 -32.79
N THR A 1133 -17.06 -33.11 -33.87
CA THR A 1133 -18.08 -32.11 -34.23
C THR A 1133 -19.36 -32.09 -33.40
N ALA A 1134 -19.70 -30.91 -32.84
CA ALA A 1134 -21.08 -30.39 -32.65
C ALA A 1134 -21.15 -29.02 -31.91
N ALA A 1135 -20.03 -28.49 -31.38
CA ALA A 1135 -19.97 -27.20 -30.66
C ALA A 1135 -19.32 -26.06 -31.48
N VAL A 1136 -19.40 -26.14 -32.81
CA VAL A 1136 -18.68 -25.23 -33.73
C VAL A 1136 -19.56 -24.05 -34.18
N ASP A 1137 -20.89 -24.12 -34.12
CA ASP A 1137 -21.73 -23.12 -34.80
C ASP A 1137 -21.95 -21.77 -34.08
N LEU A 1138 -21.65 -21.65 -32.78
CA LEU A 1138 -21.80 -20.39 -32.04
C LEU A 1138 -20.49 -19.63 -31.82
N LYS A 1139 -19.35 -20.35 -31.81
CA LYS A 1139 -18.02 -19.75 -31.71
C LYS A 1139 -17.51 -19.30 -33.09
N VAL A 1140 -17.90 -19.99 -34.15
CA VAL A 1140 -17.55 -19.61 -35.54
C VAL A 1140 -18.20 -18.29 -35.95
N ARG A 1141 -19.38 -17.89 -35.45
CA ARG A 1141 -19.96 -16.57 -35.80
C ARG A 1141 -19.22 -15.38 -35.18
N ALA A 1142 -18.80 -15.49 -33.91
CA ALA A 1142 -18.04 -14.45 -33.23
C ALA A 1142 -16.60 -14.38 -33.75
N ASP A 1143 -15.99 -15.55 -34.04
CA ASP A 1143 -14.67 -15.61 -34.66
C ASP A 1143 -14.73 -15.23 -36.15
N GLU A 1144 -15.83 -15.47 -36.90
CA GLU A 1144 -16.01 -15.02 -38.28
C GLU A 1144 -16.19 -13.50 -38.37
N GLU A 1145 -16.95 -12.86 -37.47
CA GLU A 1145 -17.03 -11.39 -37.42
C GLU A 1145 -15.69 -10.76 -36.99
N MET A 1146 -14.96 -11.38 -36.07
CA MET A 1146 -13.61 -10.94 -35.67
C MET A 1146 -12.60 -11.14 -36.80
N ILE A 1147 -12.67 -12.27 -37.51
CA ILE A 1147 -11.83 -12.60 -38.66
C ILE A 1147 -12.21 -11.74 -39.87
N GLU A 1148 -13.47 -11.36 -40.07
CA GLU A 1148 -13.92 -10.50 -41.17
C GLU A 1148 -13.60 -9.02 -40.90
N SER A 1149 -13.59 -8.59 -39.63
CA SER A 1149 -13.10 -7.28 -39.18
C SER A 1149 -11.58 -7.17 -39.29
N VAL A 1150 -10.85 -8.21 -38.84
CA VAL A 1150 -9.39 -8.30 -38.99
C VAL A 1150 -9.00 -8.49 -40.45
N ARG A 1151 -9.81 -9.19 -41.26
CA ARG A 1151 -9.65 -9.27 -42.72
C ARG A 1151 -9.98 -7.95 -43.38
N ALA A 1152 -10.96 -7.15 -42.96
CA ALA A 1152 -11.24 -5.83 -43.52
C ALA A 1152 -10.09 -4.84 -43.24
N VAL A 1153 -9.54 -4.86 -42.01
CA VAL A 1153 -8.38 -4.06 -41.60
C VAL A 1153 -7.10 -4.51 -42.30
N ASN A 1154 -6.90 -5.81 -42.46
CA ASN A 1154 -5.77 -6.36 -43.21
C ASN A 1154 -5.94 -6.22 -44.73
N SER A 1155 -7.16 -6.20 -45.26
CA SER A 1155 -7.47 -5.94 -46.68
C SER A 1155 -7.23 -4.49 -47.05
N ALA A 1156 -7.52 -3.55 -46.15
CA ALA A 1156 -7.17 -2.13 -46.31
C ALA A 1156 -5.65 -1.90 -46.25
N ARG A 1157 -4.91 -2.71 -45.46
CA ARG A 1157 -3.43 -2.71 -45.41
C ARG A 1157 -2.77 -3.43 -46.58
N LYS A 1158 -3.42 -4.47 -47.14
CA LYS A 1158 -2.91 -5.28 -48.25
C LYS A 1158 -3.22 -4.67 -49.63
N ARG A 1159 -4.28 -3.87 -49.77
CA ARG A 1159 -4.48 -3.00 -50.97
C ARG A 1159 -3.40 -1.92 -51.14
N LYS A 1160 -2.53 -1.72 -50.14
CA LYS A 1160 -1.43 -0.74 -50.17
C LYS A 1160 -0.05 -1.36 -50.39
N ARG A 1161 0.08 -2.69 -50.48
CA ARG A 1161 1.36 -3.39 -50.68
C ARG A 1161 1.14 -4.63 -51.55
N VAL A 1162 1.76 -4.61 -52.72
CA VAL A 1162 1.91 -5.68 -53.71
C VAL A 1162 0.77 -5.74 -54.74
N GLY A 1163 0.97 -4.96 -55.81
CA GLY A 1163 0.67 -5.46 -57.13
C GLY A 1163 1.68 -6.54 -57.51
N ASP A 1164 1.23 -7.38 -58.44
CA ASP A 1164 1.97 -8.32 -59.28
C ASP A 1164 2.20 -9.74 -58.75
N GLY A 1165 1.45 -10.68 -59.36
CA GLY A 1165 2.04 -11.84 -60.05
C GLY A 1165 2.13 -13.19 -59.31
N GLY A 1166 1.19 -14.09 -59.62
CA GLY A 1166 1.53 -15.36 -60.32
C GLY A 1166 1.63 -16.68 -59.53
N ASP A 1167 0.56 -17.49 -59.65
CA ASP A 1167 0.42 -18.96 -59.72
C ASP A 1167 1.61 -19.91 -59.44
N SER A 1168 1.35 -20.96 -58.65
CA SER A 1168 1.00 -22.30 -59.22
C SER A 1168 0.75 -23.35 -58.12
N ASP A 1169 -0.42 -23.97 -58.21
CA ASP A 1169 -0.80 -25.25 -57.59
C ASP A 1169 -0.07 -26.43 -58.27
N ALA A 1170 0.28 -27.44 -57.47
CA ALA A 1170 0.15 -28.89 -57.75
C ALA A 1170 1.30 -29.70 -57.15
N ALA A 1171 1.03 -30.38 -56.01
CA ALA A 1171 1.52 -31.74 -55.72
C ALA A 1171 1.12 -32.17 -54.30
N VAL A 1172 -0.18 -32.35 -54.05
CA VAL A 1172 -0.68 -33.12 -52.90
C VAL A 1172 -1.57 -34.22 -53.44
N THR A 1173 -0.98 -35.28 -54.00
CA THR A 1173 -1.68 -36.57 -54.13
C THR A 1173 -0.72 -37.75 -54.36
N ALA A 1174 0.34 -37.92 -53.56
CA ALA A 1174 1.11 -39.17 -53.58
C ALA A 1174 2.03 -39.33 -52.36
N ALA A 1175 1.46 -39.61 -51.18
CA ALA A 1175 2.14 -40.35 -50.11
C ALA A 1175 1.21 -40.46 -48.89
N LYS A 1176 0.13 -41.25 -49.02
CA LYS A 1176 -0.72 -41.65 -47.89
C LYS A 1176 -0.80 -43.16 -47.72
N LEU A 1177 0.27 -43.88 -48.06
CA LEU A 1177 0.38 -45.32 -47.81
C LEU A 1177 1.86 -45.69 -47.65
N ALA A 1178 2.38 -45.65 -46.42
CA ALA A 1178 3.37 -46.59 -45.92
C ALA A 1178 3.76 -46.28 -44.45
N MET A 1179 3.69 -47.32 -43.63
CA MET A 1179 4.40 -47.56 -42.36
C MET A 1179 3.71 -47.16 -41.05
N GLU A 1180 2.84 -48.06 -40.60
CA GLU A 1180 2.56 -48.35 -39.19
C GLU A 1180 3.70 -49.21 -38.60
N GLY A 1181 4.01 -49.02 -37.31
CA GLY A 1181 4.87 -49.94 -36.55
C GLY A 1181 5.13 -49.54 -35.10
N GLU A 1182 4.59 -50.38 -34.20
CA GLU A 1182 5.09 -50.82 -32.87
C GLU A 1182 4.51 -50.22 -31.57
N PHE A 1183 3.73 -51.07 -30.88
CA PHE A 1183 3.31 -51.00 -29.47
C PHE A 1183 3.86 -52.23 -28.73
N ALA A 1184 4.22 -52.04 -27.45
CA ALA A 1184 4.71 -53.08 -26.54
C ALA A 1184 3.73 -54.27 -26.39
N THR A 1185 4.29 -55.46 -26.20
CA THR A 1185 3.56 -56.74 -26.25
C THR A 1185 2.94 -57.12 -24.90
N GLU A 1186 1.85 -57.90 -24.92
CA GLU A 1186 1.13 -58.34 -23.71
C GLU A 1186 2.01 -59.11 -22.70
N ASP A 1187 3.07 -59.78 -23.16
CA ASP A 1187 4.02 -60.49 -22.30
C ASP A 1187 4.89 -59.54 -21.45
N GLU A 1188 5.20 -58.34 -21.94
CA GLU A 1188 5.99 -57.33 -21.21
C GLU A 1188 5.14 -56.68 -20.09
N ILE A 1189 3.85 -56.48 -20.36
CA ILE A 1189 2.88 -55.99 -19.38
C ILE A 1189 2.63 -57.07 -18.30
N ALA A 1190 2.61 -58.35 -18.68
CA ALA A 1190 2.45 -59.45 -17.74
C ALA A 1190 3.68 -59.61 -16.81
N GLN A 1191 4.90 -59.46 -17.32
CA GLN A 1191 6.12 -59.49 -16.50
C GLN A 1191 6.19 -58.32 -15.50
N GLN A 1192 5.78 -57.12 -15.91
CA GLN A 1192 5.77 -55.95 -15.03
C GLN A 1192 4.75 -56.10 -13.89
N ASN A 1193 3.59 -56.69 -14.17
CA ASN A 1193 2.58 -56.97 -13.15
C ASN A 1193 2.99 -58.10 -12.20
N ALA A 1194 3.74 -59.10 -12.67
CA ALA A 1194 4.29 -60.16 -11.81
C ALA A 1194 5.34 -59.63 -10.82
N LEU A 1195 6.20 -58.69 -11.25
CA LEU A 1195 7.20 -58.05 -10.41
C LEU A 1195 6.56 -57.18 -9.30
N ILE A 1196 5.46 -56.49 -9.62
CA ILE A 1196 4.69 -55.70 -8.66
C ILE A 1196 4.03 -56.61 -7.60
N ALA A 1197 3.52 -57.77 -8.01
CA ALA A 1197 2.94 -58.74 -7.07
C ALA A 1197 3.98 -59.32 -6.09
N GLU A 1198 5.22 -59.53 -6.54
CA GLU A 1198 6.31 -60.08 -5.71
C GLU A 1198 6.77 -59.08 -4.62
N LEU A 1199 6.79 -57.78 -4.95
CA LEU A 1199 7.13 -56.68 -4.03
C LEU A 1199 6.13 -56.53 -2.86
N HIS A 1200 4.89 -56.97 -3.06
CA HIS A 1200 3.82 -56.94 -2.05
C HIS A 1200 3.67 -58.23 -1.23
N SER A 1201 4.55 -59.22 -1.43
CA SER A 1201 4.55 -60.45 -0.61
C SER A 1201 5.04 -60.18 0.82
N ALA A 1202 4.49 -60.89 1.81
CA ALA A 1202 4.89 -60.75 3.23
C ALA A 1202 6.37 -61.11 3.51
N SER A 1203 7.04 -61.78 2.58
CA SER A 1203 8.47 -62.11 2.60
C SER A 1203 9.38 -61.06 1.94
N SER A 1204 8.81 -60.08 1.24
CA SER A 1204 9.54 -58.99 0.57
C SER A 1204 10.34 -58.14 1.57
N SER A 1205 11.55 -57.72 1.16
CA SER A 1205 12.41 -56.79 1.90
C SER A 1205 11.68 -55.49 2.26
N TYR A 1206 10.76 -55.05 1.39
CA TYR A 1206 9.88 -53.89 1.61
C TYR A 1206 8.98 -54.07 2.85
N HIS A 1207 8.44 -55.26 3.07
CA HIS A 1207 7.56 -55.54 4.21
C HIS A 1207 8.34 -55.73 5.53
N ARG A 1208 9.57 -56.25 5.46
CA ARG A 1208 10.49 -56.31 6.63
C ARG A 1208 10.92 -54.91 7.08
N PHE A 1209 11.25 -54.03 6.15
CA PHE A 1209 11.63 -52.64 6.45
C PHE A 1209 10.49 -51.88 7.15
N ARG A 1210 9.24 -52.07 6.70
CA ARG A 1210 8.07 -51.43 7.31
C ARG A 1210 7.75 -51.95 8.71
N LYS A 1211 8.07 -53.22 9.01
CA LYS A 1211 7.87 -53.84 10.33
C LYS A 1211 8.89 -53.34 11.36
N ILE A 1212 10.12 -53.04 10.92
CA ILE A 1212 11.18 -52.42 11.74
C ILE A 1212 10.79 -50.97 12.12
N LEU A 1213 10.25 -50.20 11.17
CA LEU A 1213 9.76 -48.84 11.44
C LEU A 1213 8.60 -48.82 12.45
N ALA A 1214 7.69 -49.80 12.38
CA ALA A 1214 6.53 -49.89 13.27
C ALA A 1214 6.87 -50.30 14.72
N THR A 1215 8.02 -50.91 14.98
CA THR A 1215 8.42 -51.35 16.35
C THR A 1215 9.19 -50.28 17.13
N SER A 1216 9.61 -49.18 16.49
CA SER A 1216 10.35 -48.08 17.13
C SER A 1216 9.47 -47.04 17.85
N ALA A 1217 8.14 -47.19 17.85
CA ALA A 1217 7.20 -46.19 18.37
C ALA A 1217 6.67 -46.48 19.80
N GLY A 1218 7.26 -47.43 20.54
CA GLY A 1218 6.93 -47.71 21.95
C GLY A 1218 8.17 -47.58 22.83
N GLY A 1219 8.20 -46.56 23.69
CA GLY A 1219 9.41 -46.14 24.39
C GLY A 1219 9.92 -47.07 25.51
N ALA A 1220 11.24 -47.07 25.68
CA ALA A 1220 11.99 -46.96 26.93
C ALA A 1220 13.50 -46.89 26.57
N GLU A 1221 14.27 -46.17 27.38
CA GLU A 1221 15.73 -46.02 27.30
C GLU A 1221 16.45 -47.37 27.23
N ASP A 1222 17.33 -47.56 26.24
CA ASP A 1222 18.63 -48.23 26.36
C ASP A 1222 19.37 -48.28 25.00
N ASP A 1223 20.70 -48.13 25.06
CA ASP A 1223 21.65 -48.11 23.94
C ASP A 1223 21.55 -49.37 23.06
N VAL A 1224 21.24 -49.20 21.77
CA VAL A 1224 21.41 -50.26 20.76
C VAL A 1224 22.11 -49.70 19.51
N VAL A 1225 23.32 -50.21 19.28
CA VAL A 1225 24.11 -50.03 18.06
C VAL A 1225 23.42 -50.76 16.89
N ILE A 1226 23.13 -50.04 15.81
CA ILE A 1226 22.63 -50.63 14.55
C ILE A 1226 23.83 -50.82 13.61
N PRO A 1227 24.11 -52.04 13.11
CA PRO A 1227 25.17 -52.28 12.13
C PRO A 1227 24.69 -51.97 10.69
N ASP A 1228 25.65 -51.55 9.85
CA ASP A 1228 25.50 -51.17 8.44
C ASP A 1228 24.61 -52.12 7.62
N VAL A 1229 23.61 -51.54 6.92
CA VAL A 1229 23.07 -52.00 5.63
C VAL A 1229 22.69 -50.81 4.77
#